data_AF-A0A970VZ26-F1
#
_entry.id   AF-A0A970VZ26-F1
#
_cell.length_a   1.000
_cell.length_b   1.000
_cell.length_c   1.000
_cell.angle_alpha   90.00
_cell.angle_beta   90.00
_cell.angle_gamma   90.00
#
_symmetry.space_group_name_H-M   'P 1'
#
loop_
_entity.id
_entity.type
_entity.pdbx_description
1 polymer ?
#
loop_
_entity_poly.entity_id
_entity_poly.type
_entity_poly.pdbx_seq_one_letter_code
_entity_poly.pdbx_strand_id
1 'polypeptide(L)'
;MERRKEMFNSFRTRLKKTFALLTTAALITGGIFCGPGSILPAAKADDSASSIQRLAGKTRYETAVQIAEKNWDEAYNVVLTRGDTFPDALAGAVLANSPQVQGPLLLTESNNLRSEVLNEMKRLRTSKVYILGGTAAISAKVENELKDNGMDTVRIEGSNRYETAAKIATASVQSSTWAFLASGQAFPDALSISAYAAANNIPLLLTDVKNVPEVTLNALKELGVTRVTLIGGESVISSQAANQLSAAGYQVDRLSGGNRYDTNVAILDNLEFETSKMVIATGTDFPDALAGSVLAAMDNNPIVLVPQDENALLNSGTLSYLNDKRNEVSSFFILGGLNVINYKVENIVRTGKFHNRISLQYWAGYANKANYEEQLNLVPSPFTDYIQILSPNCLGELQPDGSFAYRFSSAEIPKYLVSLGQSKGARVVPLIMVTGKNGSDVLRDSSKRATFINSAERMIRETNADGILVDAEALDDDLADSLICLMRDLYNRLHGQGKLVLMAVPAKTGPNQPSWNKEYDYSGLAPYVDYIQIMSYDKHYSTSAPGPIAPLDWVREVMAYASCEIPTEKILMGIPYYGRSWRVNDQGTGWTSEAFGLAGALKKAEQYGATITRETTPTDPVGIPTFKYVDESGRSWTAYFDDRLSWAAKLDLLDSYN
;
A
#
# COMPACT_ATOMS: atom_id res chain seq x y z
N MET A 1 -56.98 16.81 -12.84
CA MET A 1 -56.11 17.24 -11.72
C MET A 1 -54.83 16.41 -11.68
N GLU A 2 -54.89 15.09 -11.94
CA GLU A 2 -53.72 14.19 -12.06
C GLU A 2 -52.75 14.56 -13.19
N ARG A 3 -53.22 14.86 -14.41
CA ARG A 3 -52.34 15.33 -15.51
C ARG A 3 -51.54 16.60 -15.20
N ARG A 4 -52.03 17.47 -14.31
CA ARG A 4 -51.28 18.66 -13.85
C ARG A 4 -50.24 18.30 -12.80
N LYS A 5 -50.49 17.29 -11.94
CA LYS A 5 -49.51 16.77 -10.98
C LYS A 5 -48.38 16.01 -11.67
N GLU A 6 -48.69 15.21 -12.70
CA GLU A 6 -47.67 14.53 -13.52
C GLU A 6 -46.80 15.52 -14.29
N MET A 7 -47.40 16.55 -14.88
CA MET A 7 -46.66 17.61 -15.58
C MET A 7 -45.78 18.42 -14.62
N PHE A 8 -46.26 18.73 -13.40
CA PHE A 8 -45.47 19.40 -12.36
C PHE A 8 -44.31 18.53 -11.82
N ASN A 9 -44.55 17.23 -11.65
CA ASN A 9 -43.51 16.28 -11.23
C ASN A 9 -42.47 16.09 -12.34
N SER A 10 -42.89 15.89 -13.60
CA SER A 10 -42.02 15.85 -14.77
C SER A 10 -41.16 17.11 -14.90
N PHE A 11 -41.75 18.29 -14.67
CA PHE A 11 -41.04 19.57 -14.70
C PHE A 11 -40.01 19.70 -13.55
N ARG A 12 -40.35 19.29 -12.33
CA ARG A 12 -39.41 19.23 -11.18
C ARG A 12 -38.28 18.24 -11.41
N THR A 13 -38.55 17.08 -12.02
CA THR A 13 -37.54 16.07 -12.36
C THR A 13 -36.60 16.60 -13.45
N ARG A 14 -37.12 17.26 -14.48
CA ARG A 14 -36.32 17.96 -15.50
C ARG A 14 -35.46 19.07 -14.89
N LEU A 15 -35.98 19.87 -13.97
CA LEU A 15 -35.22 20.93 -13.29
C LEU A 15 -34.07 20.38 -12.43
N LYS A 16 -34.27 19.26 -11.72
CA LYS A 16 -33.19 18.57 -10.99
C LYS A 16 -32.09 18.04 -11.92
N LYS A 17 -32.46 17.48 -13.10
CA LYS A 17 -31.52 17.03 -14.12
C LYS A 17 -30.75 18.20 -14.78
N THR A 18 -31.39 19.36 -14.96
CA THR A 18 -30.76 20.56 -15.55
C THR A 18 -29.78 21.25 -14.58
N PHE A 19 -29.95 21.09 -13.27
CA PHE A 19 -28.99 21.60 -12.26
C PHE A 19 -27.76 20.69 -12.07
N ALA A 20 -27.87 19.41 -12.43
CA ALA A 20 -26.72 18.49 -12.49
C ALA A 20 -25.78 18.79 -13.69
N LEU A 21 -26.22 19.58 -14.66
CA LEU A 21 -25.53 19.87 -15.93
C LEU A 21 -24.30 20.81 -15.82
N LEU A 22 -24.01 21.35 -14.64
CA LEU A 22 -22.92 22.32 -14.41
C LEU A 22 -21.59 21.67 -13.91
N THR A 23 -21.40 20.36 -14.11
CA THR A 23 -20.34 19.58 -13.45
C THR A 23 -19.05 19.37 -14.24
N THR A 24 -18.91 19.82 -15.48
CA THR A 24 -17.66 19.65 -16.24
C THR A 24 -16.88 20.95 -16.39
N ALA A 25 -16.09 21.30 -15.38
CA ALA A 25 -15.03 22.29 -15.52
C ALA A 25 -13.75 21.82 -14.80
N ALA A 26 -12.84 21.30 -15.63
CA ALA A 26 -11.37 21.29 -15.57
C ALA A 26 -10.64 21.43 -14.21
N LEU A 27 -9.81 20.42 -13.95
CA LEU A 27 -8.62 20.41 -13.08
C LEU A 27 -7.62 21.54 -13.41
N ILE A 28 -6.82 21.95 -12.41
CA ILE A 28 -5.38 22.33 -12.42
C ILE A 28 -5.09 23.14 -11.12
N THR A 29 -4.19 22.75 -10.21
CA THR A 29 -2.76 23.13 -10.20
C THR A 29 -1.99 22.39 -9.09
N GLY A 30 -0.74 22.04 -9.39
CA GLY A 30 0.23 21.49 -8.45
C GLY A 30 0.97 22.54 -7.59
N GLY A 31 1.70 22.04 -6.60
CA GLY A 31 2.61 22.80 -5.75
C GLY A 31 3.21 21.92 -4.64
N ILE A 32 4.50 21.64 -4.75
CA ILE A 32 5.36 20.81 -3.88
C ILE A 32 6.01 21.71 -2.81
N PHE A 33 6.05 21.31 -1.53
CA PHE A 33 7.26 21.20 -0.66
C PHE A 33 6.93 20.83 0.81
N CYS A 34 7.85 20.10 1.43
CA CYS A 34 7.82 19.52 2.78
C CYS A 34 8.11 20.50 3.94
N GLY A 35 7.63 20.18 5.15
CA GLY A 35 8.16 20.65 6.45
C GLY A 35 7.35 20.12 7.65
N PRO A 36 7.95 19.84 8.83
CA PRO A 36 7.51 18.76 9.71
C PRO A 36 6.74 19.18 10.97
N GLY A 37 5.95 18.22 11.50
CA GLY A 37 5.89 17.95 12.95
C GLY A 37 4.66 18.42 13.71
N SER A 38 3.83 17.46 14.18
CA SER A 38 3.35 17.28 15.56
C SER A 38 2.20 16.25 15.59
N ILE A 39 2.38 15.13 16.31
CA ILE A 39 1.39 14.06 16.51
C ILE A 39 0.78 14.18 17.91
N LEU A 40 -0.55 14.07 18.03
CA LEU A 40 -1.28 13.78 19.27
C LEU A 40 -2.36 12.71 19.00
N PRO A 41 -2.77 11.93 20.03
CA PRO A 41 -3.05 10.49 19.89
C PRO A 41 -4.45 10.16 19.38
N ALA A 42 -4.54 9.06 18.62
CA ALA A 42 -5.78 8.47 18.14
C ALA A 42 -6.51 7.68 19.24
N ALA A 43 -7.81 7.92 19.39
CA ALA A 43 -8.69 7.03 20.16
C ALA A 43 -9.19 5.88 19.26
N LYS A 44 -9.25 4.68 19.84
CA LYS A 44 -9.42 3.38 19.18
C LYS A 44 -10.77 3.19 18.48
N ALA A 45 -10.71 2.55 17.31
CA ALA A 45 -11.81 1.89 16.62
C ALA A 45 -11.66 0.36 16.78
N ASP A 46 -12.79 -0.32 16.99
CA ASP A 46 -13.05 -1.78 17.09
C ASP A 46 -11.85 -2.76 17.04
N ASP A 47 -11.65 -3.49 18.15
CA ASP A 47 -10.51 -4.36 18.48
C ASP A 47 -10.51 -5.74 17.76
N SER A 48 -10.85 -5.83 16.47
CA SER A 48 -10.72 -7.11 15.71
C SER A 48 -10.01 -7.03 14.36
N ALA A 49 -9.52 -5.86 13.95
CA ALA A 49 -8.64 -5.74 12.79
C ALA A 49 -7.18 -5.70 13.27
N SER A 50 -6.38 -6.69 12.89
CA SER A 50 -4.93 -6.66 13.14
C SER A 50 -4.34 -5.36 12.61
N SER A 51 -3.71 -4.55 13.46
CA SER A 51 -3.14 -3.26 13.05
C SER A 51 -1.86 -3.49 12.25
N ILE A 52 -1.79 -3.05 11.01
CA ILE A 52 -0.56 -3.12 10.21
C ILE A 52 0.21 -1.81 10.33
N GLN A 53 1.48 -1.90 10.71
CA GLN A 53 2.39 -0.78 10.74
C GLN A 53 3.61 -1.08 9.86
N ARG A 54 3.87 -0.21 8.88
CA ARG A 54 5.09 -0.28 8.07
C ARG A 54 6.17 0.62 8.66
N LEU A 55 7.33 0.04 8.95
CA LEU A 55 8.52 0.74 9.43
C LEU A 55 9.52 0.79 8.28
N ALA A 56 9.63 1.94 7.63
CA ALA A 56 10.37 2.06 6.37
C ALA A 56 10.96 3.46 6.16
N GLY A 57 12.21 3.49 5.75
CA GLY A 57 12.88 4.67 5.23
C GLY A 57 13.13 4.59 3.71
N LYS A 58 13.75 5.64 3.14
CA LYS A 58 14.19 5.63 1.73
C LYS A 58 15.33 4.64 1.50
N THR A 59 16.13 4.36 2.52
CA THR A 59 17.18 3.35 2.49
C THR A 59 17.14 2.49 3.75
N ARG A 60 17.92 1.40 3.75
CA ARG A 60 18.11 0.50 4.91
C ARG A 60 18.51 1.22 6.20
N TYR A 61 19.26 2.31 6.08
CA TYR A 61 19.72 3.09 7.23
C TYR A 61 18.56 3.82 7.89
N GLU A 62 17.74 4.51 7.10
CA GLU A 62 16.52 5.15 7.59
C GLU A 62 15.47 4.12 8.05
N THR A 63 15.37 2.94 7.44
CA THR A 63 14.51 1.86 7.97
C THR A 63 14.94 1.44 9.38
N ALA A 64 16.24 1.27 9.62
CA ALA A 64 16.75 0.97 10.97
C ALA A 64 16.43 2.10 11.97
N VAL A 65 16.48 3.36 11.55
CA VAL A 65 16.04 4.51 12.36
C VAL A 65 14.54 4.43 12.67
N GLN A 66 13.69 4.13 11.69
CA GLN A 66 12.24 3.98 11.93
C GLN A 66 11.91 2.83 12.89
N ILE A 67 12.69 1.75 12.86
CA ILE A 67 12.59 0.65 13.83
C ILE A 67 13.01 1.12 15.22
N ALA A 68 14.06 1.93 15.33
CA ALA A 68 14.51 2.50 16.60
C ALA A 68 13.49 3.48 17.20
N GLU A 69 12.96 4.40 16.40
CA GLU A 69 11.90 5.34 16.79
C GLU A 69 10.64 4.64 17.30
N LYS A 70 10.32 3.45 16.78
CA LYS A 70 9.15 2.69 17.20
C LYS A 70 9.28 2.13 18.63
N ASN A 71 10.49 1.80 19.05
CA ASN A 71 10.74 0.97 20.23
C ASN A 71 11.47 1.68 21.37
N TRP A 72 12.20 2.75 21.08
CA TRP A 72 13.00 3.46 22.07
C TRP A 72 12.72 4.95 22.05
N ASP A 73 12.22 5.47 23.17
CA ASP A 73 12.23 6.90 23.45
C ASP A 73 13.66 7.37 23.78
N GLU A 74 14.42 6.52 24.50
CA GLU A 74 15.83 6.69 24.83
C GLU A 74 16.58 5.36 24.81
N ALA A 75 17.87 5.41 24.46
CA ALA A 75 18.80 4.28 24.48
C ALA A 75 20.24 4.77 24.63
N TYR A 76 20.80 4.63 25.84
CA TYR A 76 22.15 5.08 26.16
C TYR A 76 23.24 4.25 25.49
N ASN A 77 22.95 2.99 25.15
CA ASN A 77 23.84 2.12 24.41
C ASN A 77 23.21 1.74 23.07
N VAL A 78 24.00 1.67 22.01
CA VAL A 78 23.56 1.25 20.67
C VAL A 78 24.56 0.26 20.08
N VAL A 79 24.07 -0.74 19.35
CA VAL A 79 24.91 -1.57 18.48
C VAL A 79 24.95 -0.95 17.09
N LEU A 80 26.15 -0.75 16.55
CA LEU A 80 26.36 -0.24 15.20
C LEU A 80 27.07 -1.30 14.35
N THR A 81 26.45 -1.63 13.22
CA THR A 81 27.03 -2.53 12.22
C THR A 81 26.86 -1.97 10.80
N ARG A 82 27.51 -2.60 9.82
CA ARG A 82 27.43 -2.14 8.44
C ARG A 82 26.17 -2.63 7.74
N GLY A 83 25.55 -1.77 6.94
CA GLY A 83 24.31 -2.10 6.25
C GLY A 83 24.50 -2.79 4.91
N ASP A 84 25.70 -2.81 4.33
CA ASP A 84 25.99 -3.26 2.96
C ASP A 84 26.57 -4.69 2.87
N THR A 85 26.99 -5.29 3.99
CA THR A 85 27.29 -6.73 4.10
C THR A 85 27.00 -7.23 5.52
N PHE A 86 26.82 -8.54 5.67
CA PHE A 86 26.28 -9.16 6.88
C PHE A 86 27.25 -9.90 7.83
N PRO A 87 28.48 -10.33 7.46
CA PRO A 87 29.21 -11.35 8.24
C PRO A 87 29.41 -11.03 9.72
N ASP A 88 29.74 -9.78 10.05
CA ASP A 88 29.99 -9.34 11.42
C ASP A 88 28.70 -8.93 12.17
N ALA A 89 27.56 -8.95 11.48
CA ALA A 89 26.31 -8.39 11.96
C ALA A 89 25.33 -9.44 12.50
N LEU A 90 25.40 -10.69 12.03
CA LEU A 90 24.35 -11.70 12.25
C LEU A 90 24.10 -12.05 13.73
N ALA A 91 25.12 -11.98 14.57
CA ALA A 91 25.01 -12.19 16.02
C ALA A 91 24.65 -10.91 16.80
N GLY A 92 24.60 -9.76 16.13
CA GLY A 92 24.46 -8.44 16.75
C GLY A 92 23.13 -8.22 17.46
N ALA A 93 22.07 -8.91 17.05
CA ALA A 93 20.77 -8.83 17.71
C ALA A 93 20.82 -9.32 19.17
N VAL A 94 21.59 -10.38 19.42
CA VAL A 94 21.78 -10.94 20.78
C VAL A 94 22.49 -9.93 21.67
N LEU A 95 23.48 -9.22 21.13
CA LEU A 95 24.16 -8.13 21.85
C LEU A 95 23.24 -6.93 22.08
N ALA A 96 22.48 -6.52 21.07
CA ALA A 96 21.60 -5.36 21.15
C ALA A 96 20.53 -5.54 22.25
N ASN A 97 19.99 -6.76 22.37
CA ASN A 97 19.01 -7.11 23.40
C ASN A 97 19.62 -7.56 24.74
N SER A 98 20.95 -7.61 24.86
CA SER A 98 21.60 -8.08 26.09
C SER A 98 21.52 -7.03 27.22
N PRO A 99 21.64 -7.43 28.50
CA PRO A 99 21.63 -6.50 29.64
C PRO A 99 22.68 -5.38 29.58
N GLN A 100 23.75 -5.59 28.80
CA GLN A 100 24.85 -4.65 28.62
C GLN A 100 24.49 -3.51 27.66
N VAL A 101 23.57 -3.73 26.72
CA VAL A 101 23.17 -2.73 25.72
C VAL A 101 21.73 -2.27 25.94
N GLN A 102 20.76 -3.19 25.84
CA GLN A 102 19.33 -2.91 25.85
C GLN A 102 18.95 -1.76 24.89
N GLY A 103 19.43 -1.82 23.66
CA GLY A 103 19.32 -0.72 22.69
C GLY A 103 19.15 -1.19 21.25
N PRO A 104 18.91 -0.26 20.31
CA PRO A 104 18.70 -0.62 18.92
C PRO A 104 19.99 -1.12 18.25
N LEU A 105 19.80 -1.86 17.17
CA LEU A 105 20.84 -2.15 16.19
C LEU A 105 20.67 -1.18 15.01
N LEU A 106 21.59 -0.22 14.90
CA LEU A 106 21.64 0.75 13.82
C LEU A 106 22.65 0.33 12.76
N LEU A 107 22.47 0.89 11.56
CA LEU A 107 23.27 0.57 10.39
C LEU A 107 24.08 1.78 9.94
N THR A 108 25.30 1.55 9.45
CA THR A 108 26.14 2.56 8.79
C THR A 108 26.76 2.04 7.51
N GLU A 109 27.26 2.94 6.66
CA GLU A 109 28.20 2.59 5.61
C GLU A 109 29.60 2.40 6.21
N SER A 110 30.47 1.65 5.53
CA SER A 110 31.81 1.35 6.04
C SER A 110 32.66 2.58 6.37
N ASN A 111 32.53 3.65 5.56
CA ASN A 111 33.36 4.86 5.63
C ASN A 111 32.57 6.16 5.86
N ASN A 112 31.28 6.06 6.17
CA ASN A 112 30.40 7.21 6.28
C ASN A 112 29.30 6.96 7.30
N LEU A 113 29.28 7.76 8.37
CA LEU A 113 28.18 7.79 9.32
C LEU A 113 27.12 8.74 8.77
N ARG A 114 25.96 8.19 8.41
CA ARG A 114 24.87 9.00 7.87
C ARG A 114 24.29 9.93 8.95
N SER A 115 23.95 11.15 8.54
CA SER A 115 23.44 12.17 9.44
C SER A 115 22.14 11.74 10.15
N GLU A 116 21.30 10.98 9.46
CA GLU A 116 20.04 10.44 9.97
C GLU A 116 20.29 9.46 11.12
N VAL A 117 21.32 8.61 11.00
CA VAL A 117 21.71 7.64 12.04
C VAL A 117 22.33 8.37 13.24
N LEU A 118 23.19 9.36 12.99
CA LEU A 118 23.76 10.18 14.05
C LEU A 118 22.69 10.99 14.80
N ASN A 119 21.74 11.57 14.07
CA ASN A 119 20.63 12.31 14.66
C ASN A 119 19.74 11.40 15.51
N GLU A 120 19.53 10.16 15.07
CA GLU A 120 18.80 9.17 15.87
C GLU A 120 19.54 8.81 17.15
N MET A 121 20.85 8.55 17.09
CA MET A 121 21.67 8.33 18.30
C MET A 121 21.61 9.53 19.26
N LYS A 122 21.56 10.77 18.73
CA LYS A 122 21.38 11.98 19.54
C LYS A 122 19.98 12.05 20.15
N ARG A 123 18.92 11.72 19.40
CA ARG A 123 17.54 11.65 19.91
C ARG A 123 17.45 10.66 21.07
N LEU A 124 18.06 9.50 20.90
CA LEU A 124 18.13 8.42 21.88
C LEU A 124 19.03 8.74 23.09
N ARG A 125 19.78 9.85 23.06
CA ARG A 125 20.79 10.22 24.07
C ARG A 125 21.86 9.16 24.25
N THR A 126 22.24 8.51 23.15
CA THR A 126 23.29 7.49 23.14
C THR A 126 24.59 8.06 23.66
N SER A 127 25.16 7.42 24.67
CA SER A 127 26.47 7.75 25.24
C SER A 127 27.53 6.73 24.86
N LYS A 128 27.14 5.51 24.49
CA LYS A 128 28.06 4.42 24.13
C LYS A 128 27.62 3.64 22.90
N VAL A 129 28.55 3.37 21.99
CA VAL A 129 28.30 2.65 20.74
C VAL A 129 29.18 1.41 20.66
N TYR A 130 28.54 0.26 20.50
CA TYR A 130 29.18 -1.04 20.28
C TYR A 130 29.33 -1.26 18.78
N ILE A 131 30.55 -1.12 18.26
CA ILE A 131 30.86 -1.25 16.84
C ILE A 131 31.18 -2.71 16.52
N LEU A 132 30.44 -3.31 15.61
CA LEU A 132 30.65 -4.70 15.17
C LEU A 132 31.56 -4.76 13.95
N GLY A 133 32.59 -5.60 14.05
CA GLY A 133 33.58 -5.82 13.00
C GLY A 133 34.76 -4.86 13.07
N GLY A 134 35.83 -5.24 12.36
CA GLY A 134 37.07 -4.47 12.36
C GLY A 134 37.01 -3.20 11.53
N THR A 135 38.15 -2.51 11.41
CA THR A 135 38.24 -1.24 10.66
C THR A 135 37.97 -1.38 9.16
N ALA A 136 38.10 -2.58 8.59
CA ALA A 136 37.68 -2.89 7.23
C ALA A 136 36.15 -3.01 7.08
N ALA A 137 35.43 -3.28 8.17
CA ALA A 137 33.97 -3.30 8.20
C ALA A 137 33.43 -1.90 8.47
N ILE A 138 33.85 -1.27 9.58
CA ILE A 138 33.51 0.10 9.95
C ILE A 138 34.81 0.83 10.28
N SER A 139 35.17 1.79 9.42
CA SER A 139 36.43 2.50 9.49
C SER A 139 36.65 3.27 10.79
N ALA A 140 37.92 3.55 11.07
CA ALA A 140 38.31 4.45 12.15
C ALA A 140 37.73 5.86 11.97
N LYS A 141 37.43 6.29 10.74
CA LYS A 141 36.77 7.58 10.48
C LYS A 141 35.39 7.62 11.13
N VAL A 142 34.55 6.60 10.91
CA VAL A 142 33.22 6.51 11.52
C VAL A 142 33.33 6.46 13.05
N GLU A 143 34.27 5.67 13.57
CA GLU A 143 34.50 5.58 15.02
C GLU A 143 34.93 6.93 15.63
N ASN A 144 35.82 7.66 14.98
CA ASN A 144 36.24 8.99 15.43
C ASN A 144 35.08 9.99 15.37
N GLU A 145 34.24 9.93 14.33
CA GLU A 145 33.07 10.79 14.21
C GLU A 145 32.07 10.56 15.36
N LEU A 146 31.89 9.32 15.82
CA LEU A 146 31.09 9.02 17.02
C LEU A 146 31.70 9.65 18.28
N LYS A 147 33.01 9.49 18.48
CA LYS A 147 33.75 10.07 19.61
C LYS A 147 33.67 11.60 19.63
N ASP A 148 33.81 12.24 18.47
CA ASP A 148 33.71 13.69 18.31
C ASP A 148 32.29 14.21 18.64
N ASN A 149 31.27 13.34 18.57
CA ASN A 149 29.90 13.63 19.01
C ASN A 149 29.62 13.22 20.46
N GLY A 150 30.65 12.94 21.26
CA GLY A 150 30.55 12.66 22.68
C GLY A 150 30.09 11.24 23.03
N MET A 151 30.24 10.29 22.09
CA MET A 151 29.87 8.89 22.29
C MET A 151 31.11 8.02 22.48
N ASP A 152 31.18 7.30 23.60
CA ASP A 152 32.21 6.28 23.82
C ASP A 152 32.03 5.12 22.86
N THR A 153 33.11 4.50 22.40
CA THR A 153 33.05 3.38 21.47
C THR A 153 33.69 2.12 22.05
N VAL A 154 33.03 0.97 21.83
CA VAL A 154 33.58 -0.36 22.09
C VAL A 154 33.52 -1.16 20.81
N ARG A 155 34.68 -1.50 20.25
CA ARG A 155 34.76 -2.33 19.05
C ARG A 155 34.84 -3.80 19.41
N ILE A 156 33.95 -4.60 18.83
CA ILE A 156 33.96 -6.05 18.93
C ILE A 156 34.34 -6.60 17.54
N GLU A 157 35.59 -7.06 17.41
CA GLU A 157 36.14 -7.53 16.14
C GLU A 157 36.92 -8.85 16.32
N GLY A 158 36.85 -9.70 15.30
CA GLY A 158 37.73 -10.85 15.13
C GLY A 158 38.52 -10.77 13.82
N SER A 159 39.48 -11.67 13.65
CA SER A 159 40.23 -11.82 12.39
C SER A 159 39.36 -12.24 11.20
N ASN A 160 38.19 -12.81 11.49
CA ASN A 160 37.19 -13.23 10.54
C ASN A 160 35.80 -13.26 11.20
N ARG A 161 34.76 -13.48 10.39
CA ARG A 161 33.35 -13.51 10.81
C ARG A 161 33.05 -14.50 11.95
N TYR A 162 33.75 -15.63 12.01
CA TYR A 162 33.52 -16.65 13.02
C TYR A 162 34.06 -16.20 14.38
N GLU A 163 35.25 -15.59 14.39
CA GLU A 163 35.83 -15.01 15.60
C GLU A 163 35.05 -13.76 16.07
N THR A 164 34.61 -12.90 15.15
CA THR A 164 33.72 -11.78 15.49
C THR A 164 32.44 -12.29 16.15
N ALA A 165 31.77 -13.29 15.57
CA ALA A 165 30.57 -13.89 16.15
C ALA A 165 30.82 -14.53 17.51
N ALA A 166 31.94 -15.23 17.69
CA ALA A 166 32.34 -15.80 18.98
C ALA A 166 32.50 -14.71 20.06
N LYS A 167 33.17 -13.59 19.73
CA LYS A 167 33.34 -12.46 20.65
C LYS A 167 32.03 -11.73 20.95
N ILE A 168 31.15 -11.59 19.95
CA ILE A 168 29.81 -11.05 20.18
C ILE A 168 29.04 -11.96 21.16
N ALA A 169 29.05 -13.27 20.94
CA ALA A 169 28.35 -14.22 21.79
C ALA A 169 28.83 -14.17 23.24
N THR A 170 30.15 -14.18 23.48
CA THR A 170 30.72 -14.12 24.84
C THR A 170 30.61 -12.73 25.49
N ALA A 171 30.50 -11.65 24.70
CA ALA A 171 30.20 -10.32 25.24
C ALA A 171 28.72 -10.14 25.60
N SER A 172 27.81 -10.88 24.94
CA SER A 172 26.36 -10.74 25.10
C SER A 172 25.82 -11.65 26.19
N VAL A 173 26.25 -12.91 26.22
CA VAL A 173 25.72 -13.96 27.09
C VAL A 173 26.79 -14.38 28.10
N GLN A 174 26.46 -14.37 29.41
CA GLN A 174 27.41 -14.80 30.46
C GLN A 174 27.59 -16.32 30.51
N SER A 175 26.49 -17.08 30.41
CA SER A 175 26.48 -18.54 30.36
C SER A 175 25.18 -19.02 29.71
N SER A 176 25.23 -20.09 28.94
CA SER A 176 24.05 -20.76 28.41
C SER A 176 24.33 -22.24 28.19
N THR A 177 23.39 -23.11 28.57
CA THR A 177 23.47 -24.55 28.27
C THR A 177 23.12 -24.88 26.82
N TRP A 178 22.52 -23.93 26.10
CA TRP A 178 22.04 -24.07 24.73
C TRP A 178 22.65 -23.00 23.82
N ALA A 179 23.00 -23.34 22.58
CA ALA A 179 23.45 -22.40 21.57
C ALA A 179 22.86 -22.69 20.19
N PHE A 180 22.71 -21.64 19.39
CA PHE A 180 22.40 -21.76 17.97
C PHE A 180 23.65 -21.59 17.12
N LEU A 181 23.84 -22.48 16.15
CA LEU A 181 24.92 -22.41 15.17
C LEU A 181 24.33 -22.24 13.77
N ALA A 182 24.65 -21.13 13.10
CA ALA A 182 24.24 -20.85 11.73
C ALA A 182 25.44 -20.79 10.78
N SER A 183 25.18 -20.85 9.47
CA SER A 183 26.26 -20.74 8.48
C SER A 183 26.85 -19.32 8.48
N GLY A 184 28.17 -19.21 8.55
CA GLY A 184 28.84 -17.94 8.32
C GLY A 184 28.86 -17.51 6.85
N GLN A 185 28.49 -18.40 5.92
CA GLN A 185 28.54 -18.15 4.48
C GLN A 185 27.21 -17.69 3.89
N ALA A 186 26.09 -17.90 4.60
CA ALA A 186 24.75 -17.53 4.17
C ALA A 186 23.96 -16.92 5.34
N PHE A 187 23.32 -15.78 5.10
CA PHE A 187 22.62 -15.03 6.13
C PHE A 187 21.19 -15.50 6.50
N PRO A 188 20.35 -16.07 5.59
CA PRO A 188 18.91 -16.17 5.86
C PRO A 188 18.55 -17.03 7.08
N ASP A 189 19.29 -18.12 7.28
CA ASP A 189 19.09 -19.04 8.40
C ASP A 189 19.45 -18.38 9.74
N ALA A 190 20.54 -17.61 9.77
CA ALA A 190 20.92 -16.84 10.96
C ALA A 190 19.86 -15.78 11.31
N LEU A 191 19.39 -15.02 10.31
CA LEU A 191 18.33 -14.01 10.53
C LEU A 191 17.05 -14.61 11.09
N SER A 192 16.70 -15.82 10.63
CA SER A 192 15.46 -16.49 11.04
C SER A 192 15.45 -16.88 12.53
N ILE A 193 16.62 -17.06 13.14
CA ILE A 193 16.75 -17.41 14.57
C ILE A 193 17.16 -16.20 15.44
N SER A 194 17.68 -15.12 14.86
CA SER A 194 18.25 -13.98 15.59
C SER A 194 17.32 -13.40 16.65
N ALA A 195 16.04 -13.22 16.33
CA ALA A 195 15.06 -12.65 17.25
C ALA A 195 14.83 -13.55 18.48
N TYR A 196 14.62 -14.85 18.25
CA TYR A 196 14.42 -15.82 19.33
C TYR A 196 15.67 -15.96 20.20
N ALA A 197 16.85 -16.02 19.57
CA ALA A 197 18.12 -16.10 20.28
C ALA A 197 18.32 -14.89 21.19
N ALA A 198 18.02 -13.69 20.69
CA ALA A 198 18.13 -12.45 21.45
C ALA A 198 17.09 -12.35 22.58
N ALA A 199 15.84 -12.75 22.34
CA ALA A 199 14.77 -12.73 23.35
C ALA A 199 15.06 -13.67 24.53
N ASN A 200 15.65 -14.82 24.24
CA ASN A 200 15.88 -15.90 25.22
C ASN A 200 17.32 -15.93 25.76
N ASN A 201 18.14 -14.92 25.46
CA ASN A 201 19.54 -14.84 25.87
C ASN A 201 20.37 -16.09 25.49
N ILE A 202 20.13 -16.62 24.28
CA ILE A 202 20.82 -17.78 23.72
C ILE A 202 21.89 -17.29 22.75
N PRO A 203 23.15 -17.72 22.88
CA PRO A 203 24.22 -17.31 21.98
C PRO A 203 23.98 -17.83 20.55
N LEU A 204 24.13 -16.93 19.58
CA LEU A 204 24.17 -17.24 18.16
C LEU A 204 25.62 -17.19 17.66
N LEU A 205 26.13 -18.34 17.24
CA LEU A 205 27.49 -18.52 16.75
C LEU A 205 27.47 -18.91 15.26
N LEU A 206 28.61 -18.74 14.60
CA LEU A 206 28.75 -19.06 13.18
C LEU A 206 29.69 -20.26 12.98
N THR A 207 29.40 -21.04 11.94
CA THR A 207 30.22 -22.18 11.49
C THR A 207 30.48 -22.13 9.99
N ASP A 208 31.56 -22.77 9.54
CA ASP A 208 31.76 -23.10 8.14
C ASP A 208 30.85 -24.28 7.74
N VAL A 209 30.71 -24.52 6.44
CA VAL A 209 29.89 -25.59 5.86
C VAL A 209 30.37 -26.96 6.32
N LYS A 210 31.69 -27.20 6.30
CA LYS A 210 32.27 -28.53 6.54
C LYS A 210 32.83 -28.73 7.94
N ASN A 211 33.25 -27.66 8.60
CA ASN A 211 33.95 -27.73 9.87
C ASN A 211 33.48 -26.61 10.81
N VAL A 212 33.38 -26.92 12.10
CA VAL A 212 33.19 -25.92 13.15
C VAL A 212 34.55 -25.32 13.50
N PRO A 213 34.75 -24.00 13.31
CA PRO A 213 36.01 -23.35 13.65
C PRO A 213 36.37 -23.51 15.13
N GLU A 214 37.67 -23.56 15.42
CA GLU A 214 38.15 -23.70 16.81
C GLU A 214 37.67 -22.56 17.71
N VAL A 215 37.62 -21.33 17.19
CA VAL A 215 37.08 -20.16 17.90
C VAL A 215 35.62 -20.36 18.31
N THR A 216 34.82 -21.03 17.49
CA THR A 216 33.42 -21.36 17.79
C THR A 216 33.34 -22.43 18.87
N LEU A 217 34.16 -23.49 18.77
CA LEU A 217 34.22 -24.55 19.79
C LEU A 217 34.67 -24.03 21.16
N ASN A 218 35.62 -23.09 21.18
CA ASN A 218 36.10 -22.49 22.42
C ASN A 218 35.02 -21.61 23.06
N ALA A 219 34.29 -20.81 22.27
CA ALA A 219 33.16 -20.03 22.77
C ALA A 219 32.05 -20.91 23.35
N LEU A 220 31.73 -22.04 22.71
CA LEU A 220 30.76 -23.00 23.25
C LEU A 220 31.17 -23.54 24.63
N LYS A 221 32.45 -23.87 24.81
CA LYS A 221 33.00 -24.33 26.10
C LYS A 221 32.97 -23.23 27.15
N GLU A 222 33.40 -22.02 26.80
CA GLU A 222 33.43 -20.86 27.70
C GLU A 222 32.03 -20.52 28.22
N LEU A 223 31.02 -20.59 27.36
CA LEU A 223 29.64 -20.31 27.70
C LEU A 223 28.94 -21.45 28.47
N GLY A 224 29.60 -22.60 28.64
CA GLY A 224 29.03 -23.77 29.32
C GLY A 224 27.95 -24.51 28.52
N VAL A 225 28.02 -24.43 27.19
CA VAL A 225 27.02 -25.04 26.29
C VAL A 225 27.13 -26.56 26.33
N THR A 226 25.99 -27.23 26.34
CA THR A 226 25.89 -28.70 26.26
C THR A 226 25.01 -29.16 25.10
N ARG A 227 24.09 -28.30 24.65
CA ARG A 227 23.19 -28.52 23.51
C ARG A 227 23.44 -27.48 22.42
N VAL A 228 23.56 -27.93 21.18
CA VAL A 228 23.69 -27.08 19.99
C VAL A 228 22.56 -27.39 19.03
N THR A 229 21.85 -26.36 18.58
CA THR A 229 20.89 -26.50 17.47
C THR A 229 21.46 -25.84 16.23
N LEU A 230 21.66 -26.63 15.18
CA LEU A 230 22.08 -26.17 13.86
C LEU A 230 20.90 -25.53 13.14
N ILE A 231 21.09 -24.32 12.64
CA ILE A 231 20.06 -23.58 11.90
C ILE A 231 20.47 -23.53 10.43
N GLY A 232 19.75 -24.29 9.61
CA GLY A 232 20.03 -24.48 8.19
C GLY A 232 20.25 -25.93 7.79
N GLY A 233 20.04 -26.23 6.51
CA GLY A 233 20.18 -27.58 5.95
C GLY A 233 21.62 -28.06 5.78
N GLU A 234 21.80 -29.31 5.35
CA GLU A 234 23.13 -29.91 5.18
C GLU A 234 23.99 -29.25 4.10
N SER A 235 23.38 -28.54 3.15
CA SER A 235 24.09 -27.81 2.10
C SER A 235 24.86 -26.60 2.63
N VAL A 236 24.45 -26.02 3.77
CA VAL A 236 25.07 -24.85 4.39
C VAL A 236 25.76 -25.18 5.72
N ILE A 237 25.38 -26.28 6.38
CA ILE A 237 26.03 -26.87 7.55
C ILE A 237 25.98 -28.39 7.43
N SER A 238 27.01 -28.99 6.86
CA SER A 238 27.06 -30.43 6.55
C SER A 238 27.01 -31.34 7.78
N SER A 239 26.70 -32.62 7.56
CA SER A 239 26.76 -33.65 8.59
C SER A 239 28.18 -33.81 9.16
N GLN A 240 29.23 -33.43 8.42
CA GLN A 240 30.60 -33.41 8.93
C GLN A 240 30.76 -32.42 10.10
N ALA A 241 30.24 -31.20 9.97
CA ALA A 241 30.25 -30.21 11.04
C ALA A 241 29.40 -30.67 12.25
N ALA A 242 28.25 -31.30 12.00
CA ALA A 242 27.40 -31.87 13.04
C ALA A 242 28.09 -33.02 13.81
N ASN A 243 28.80 -33.90 13.09
CA ASN A 243 29.56 -34.99 13.68
C ASN A 243 30.76 -34.47 14.50
N GLN A 244 31.39 -33.38 14.06
CA GLN A 244 32.45 -32.72 14.84
C GLN A 244 31.94 -32.22 16.20
N LEU A 245 30.74 -31.63 16.25
CA LEU A 245 30.11 -31.21 17.51
C LEU A 245 29.74 -32.40 18.39
N SER A 246 29.15 -33.45 17.80
CA SER A 246 28.76 -34.65 18.53
C SER A 246 30.00 -35.35 19.15
N ALA A 247 31.08 -35.46 18.39
CA ALA A 247 32.36 -36.00 18.86
C ALA A 247 33.02 -35.13 19.94
N ALA A 248 32.74 -33.83 19.95
CA ALA A 248 33.15 -32.91 21.00
C ALA A 248 32.25 -32.94 22.25
N GLY A 249 31.21 -33.79 22.28
CA GLY A 249 30.37 -34.05 23.45
C GLY A 249 29.07 -33.24 23.52
N TYR A 250 28.70 -32.51 22.46
CA TYR A 250 27.45 -31.74 22.44
C TYR A 250 26.26 -32.60 21.98
N GLN A 251 25.08 -32.37 22.57
CA GLN A 251 23.81 -32.80 21.97
C GLN A 251 23.52 -31.92 20.76
N VAL A 252 23.35 -32.50 19.58
CA VAL A 252 23.17 -31.76 18.32
C VAL A 252 21.78 -31.99 17.75
N ASP A 253 20.99 -30.91 17.67
CA ASP A 253 19.71 -30.87 16.96
C ASP A 253 19.84 -30.03 15.68
N ARG A 254 18.83 -30.07 14.81
CA ARG A 254 18.78 -29.26 13.59
C ARG A 254 17.37 -28.74 13.31
N LEU A 255 17.27 -27.47 12.94
CA LEU A 255 16.08 -26.85 12.35
C LEU A 255 16.44 -26.37 10.94
N SER A 256 15.72 -26.86 9.93
CA SER A 256 16.03 -26.59 8.52
C SER A 256 14.84 -26.88 7.62
N GLY A 257 14.79 -26.20 6.47
CA GLY A 257 13.86 -26.50 5.38
C GLY A 257 14.54 -26.54 4.01
N GLY A 258 13.75 -26.73 2.95
CA GLY A 258 14.25 -26.83 1.57
C GLY A 258 14.77 -25.50 1.02
N ASN A 259 14.34 -24.39 1.59
CA ASN A 259 14.79 -23.04 1.28
C ASN A 259 14.72 -22.14 2.53
N ARG A 260 15.11 -20.86 2.40
CA ARG A 260 15.14 -19.90 3.52
C ARG A 260 13.79 -19.69 4.22
N TYR A 261 12.69 -19.74 3.48
CA TYR A 261 11.34 -19.58 4.01
C TYR A 261 10.91 -20.85 4.76
N ASP A 262 11.20 -22.02 4.21
CA ASP A 262 10.94 -23.30 4.87
C ASP A 262 11.75 -23.45 6.17
N THR A 263 13.02 -23.01 6.19
CA THR A 263 13.81 -22.98 7.44
C THR A 263 13.20 -22.02 8.45
N ASN A 264 12.76 -20.83 8.02
CA ASN A 264 12.09 -19.88 8.89
C ASN A 264 10.80 -20.47 9.49
N VAL A 265 9.95 -21.13 8.68
CA VAL A 265 8.76 -21.83 9.17
C VAL A 265 9.11 -22.97 10.14
N ALA A 266 10.13 -23.78 9.83
CA ALA A 266 10.58 -24.84 10.73
C ALA A 266 11.03 -24.30 12.11
N ILE A 267 11.63 -23.11 12.15
CA ILE A 267 11.97 -22.44 13.41
C ILE A 267 10.70 -21.98 14.15
N LEU A 268 9.79 -21.33 13.42
CA LEU A 268 8.53 -20.81 13.96
C LEU A 268 7.62 -21.90 14.54
N ASP A 269 7.59 -23.08 13.92
CA ASP A 269 6.76 -24.22 14.36
C ASP A 269 7.34 -24.99 15.56
N ASN A 270 8.66 -24.91 15.77
CA ASN A 270 9.36 -25.72 16.78
C ASN A 270 9.80 -24.93 18.02
N LEU A 271 9.64 -23.61 18.03
CA LEU A 271 10.01 -22.73 19.13
C LEU A 271 8.82 -21.90 19.61
N GLU A 272 8.79 -21.56 20.89
CA GLU A 272 7.69 -20.82 21.49
C GLU A 272 7.86 -19.31 21.31
N PHE A 273 6.99 -18.70 20.52
CA PHE A 273 6.94 -17.25 20.28
C PHE A 273 5.65 -16.63 20.81
N GLU A 274 5.72 -15.37 21.22
CA GLU A 274 4.54 -14.53 21.48
C GLU A 274 3.96 -14.04 20.16
N THR A 275 2.84 -14.61 19.73
CA THR A 275 2.26 -14.40 18.39
C THR A 275 1.34 -13.17 18.30
N SER A 276 1.10 -12.45 19.41
CA SER A 276 0.23 -11.26 19.40
C SER A 276 0.71 -10.16 18.46
N LYS A 277 2.01 -10.13 18.17
CA LYS A 277 2.65 -9.25 17.19
C LYS A 277 3.51 -10.10 16.28
N MET A 278 3.57 -9.78 14.99
CA MET A 278 4.47 -10.44 14.05
C MET A 278 5.29 -9.41 13.27
N VAL A 279 6.60 -9.63 13.20
CA VAL A 279 7.50 -8.81 12.38
C VAL A 279 7.68 -9.49 11.02
N ILE A 280 7.42 -8.75 9.94
CA ILE A 280 7.44 -9.24 8.57
C ILE A 280 8.60 -8.59 7.84
N ALA A 281 9.50 -9.40 7.29
CA ALA A 281 10.67 -8.94 6.56
C ALA A 281 10.84 -9.71 5.25
N THR A 282 11.51 -9.12 4.28
CA THR A 282 11.87 -9.86 3.06
C THR A 282 12.88 -10.96 3.38
N GLY A 283 12.75 -12.12 2.75
CA GLY A 283 13.81 -13.11 2.74
C GLY A 283 14.92 -12.83 1.72
N THR A 284 14.77 -11.85 0.82
CA THR A 284 15.69 -11.65 -0.32
C THR A 284 16.95 -10.85 0.02
N ASP A 285 16.90 -9.96 1.01
CA ASP A 285 18.02 -9.16 1.54
C ASP A 285 17.98 -9.16 3.08
N PHE A 286 19.06 -8.73 3.74
CA PHE A 286 19.28 -8.88 5.18
C PHE A 286 19.05 -7.65 6.09
N PRO A 287 19.29 -6.39 5.66
CA PRO A 287 19.46 -5.28 6.61
C PRO A 287 18.22 -4.95 7.45
N ASP A 288 17.05 -4.98 6.81
CA ASP A 288 15.78 -4.64 7.47
C ASP A 288 15.42 -5.69 8.52
N ALA A 289 15.55 -6.98 8.18
CA ALA A 289 15.35 -8.09 9.11
C ALA A 289 16.37 -8.09 10.26
N LEU A 290 17.62 -7.72 9.98
CA LEU A 290 18.67 -7.62 10.99
C LEU A 290 18.33 -6.56 12.05
N ALA A 291 17.99 -5.33 11.64
CA ALA A 291 17.56 -4.29 12.57
C ALA A 291 16.24 -4.67 13.26
N GLY A 292 15.30 -5.24 12.49
CA GLY A 292 14.00 -5.68 12.98
C GLY A 292 14.01 -6.85 13.95
N SER A 293 15.08 -7.65 13.95
CA SER A 293 15.21 -8.77 14.88
C SER A 293 15.30 -8.30 16.33
N VAL A 294 15.83 -7.10 16.59
CA VAL A 294 15.83 -6.49 17.93
C VAL A 294 14.43 -6.04 18.32
N LEU A 295 13.65 -5.51 17.36
CA LEU A 295 12.23 -5.19 17.56
C LEU A 295 11.43 -6.43 17.93
N ALA A 296 11.65 -7.53 17.22
CA ALA A 296 11.01 -8.81 17.49
C ALA A 296 11.45 -9.40 18.86
N ALA A 297 12.73 -9.26 19.22
CA ALA A 297 13.29 -9.85 20.42
C ALA A 297 12.74 -9.28 21.74
N MET A 298 12.29 -8.02 21.76
CA MET A 298 11.81 -7.36 22.98
C MET A 298 10.65 -8.10 23.66
N ASP A 299 9.69 -8.58 22.88
CA ASP A 299 8.51 -9.28 23.36
C ASP A 299 8.51 -10.76 22.92
N ASN A 300 9.67 -11.32 22.54
CA ASN A 300 9.78 -12.69 21.98
C ASN A 300 8.80 -12.93 20.80
N ASN A 301 8.62 -11.92 19.93
CA ASN A 301 7.77 -12.02 18.76
C ASN A 301 8.48 -12.73 17.60
N PRO A 302 7.73 -13.40 16.71
CA PRO A 302 8.32 -14.02 15.54
C PRO A 302 8.73 -12.99 14.48
N ILE A 303 9.84 -13.28 13.80
CA ILE A 303 10.16 -12.67 12.50
C ILE A 303 9.81 -13.66 11.38
N VAL A 304 8.88 -13.27 10.53
CA VAL A 304 8.41 -14.07 9.40
C VAL A 304 9.03 -13.54 8.12
N LEU A 305 9.79 -14.38 7.43
CA LEU A 305 10.39 -14.05 6.15
C LEU A 305 9.42 -14.33 5.00
N VAL A 306 9.18 -13.32 4.17
CA VAL A 306 8.30 -13.42 2.99
C VAL A 306 9.09 -13.23 1.68
N PRO A 307 8.70 -13.92 0.59
CA PRO A 307 9.23 -13.62 -0.74
C PRO A 307 8.65 -12.30 -1.27
N GLN A 308 9.36 -11.67 -2.19
CA GLN A 308 8.91 -10.46 -2.85
C GLN A 308 7.81 -10.72 -3.91
N ASP A 309 7.78 -11.94 -4.45
CA ASP A 309 6.79 -12.37 -5.43
C ASP A 309 5.54 -12.93 -4.73
N GLU A 310 4.36 -12.40 -5.08
CA GLU A 310 3.10 -12.80 -4.48
C GLU A 310 2.74 -14.28 -4.75
N ASN A 311 3.10 -14.83 -5.91
CA ASN A 311 2.77 -16.21 -6.26
C ASN A 311 3.66 -17.19 -5.50
N ALA A 312 4.92 -16.82 -5.24
CA ALA A 312 5.80 -17.57 -4.37
C ALA A 312 5.25 -17.62 -2.94
N LEU A 313 4.71 -16.50 -2.41
CA LEU A 313 4.08 -16.50 -1.08
C LEU A 313 2.81 -17.34 -1.04
N LEU A 314 1.92 -17.21 -2.04
CA LEU A 314 0.65 -17.94 -2.12
C LEU A 314 0.81 -19.46 -2.05
N ASN A 315 1.93 -19.98 -2.55
CA ASN A 315 2.21 -21.42 -2.61
C ASN A 315 3.27 -21.86 -1.59
N SER A 316 3.42 -21.13 -0.47
CA SER A 316 4.47 -21.39 0.53
C SER A 316 3.93 -21.87 1.89
N GLY A 317 4.80 -22.56 2.63
CA GLY A 317 4.58 -22.84 4.06
C GLY A 317 4.44 -21.57 4.90
N THR A 318 5.09 -20.46 4.49
CA THR A 318 4.97 -19.16 5.16
C THR A 318 3.53 -18.65 5.18
N LEU A 319 2.79 -18.76 4.07
CA LEU A 319 1.39 -18.35 4.06
C LEU A 319 0.53 -19.27 4.94
N SER A 320 0.83 -20.57 4.96
CA SER A 320 0.12 -21.52 5.82
C SER A 320 0.29 -21.12 7.30
N TYR A 321 1.53 -20.89 7.74
CA TYR A 321 1.84 -20.39 9.08
C TYR A 321 1.12 -19.06 9.39
N LEU A 322 1.18 -18.08 8.48
CA LEU A 322 0.51 -16.79 8.66
C LEU A 322 -1.00 -16.94 8.81
N ASN A 323 -1.62 -17.86 8.08
CA ASN A 323 -3.06 -18.10 8.14
C ASN A 323 -3.47 -18.84 9.41
N ASP A 324 -2.70 -19.83 9.83
CA ASP A 324 -2.94 -20.59 11.07
C ASP A 324 -2.87 -19.68 12.30
N LYS A 325 -1.95 -18.70 12.28
CA LYS A 325 -1.73 -17.76 13.38
C LYS A 325 -2.51 -16.47 13.29
N ARG A 326 -3.15 -16.16 12.16
CA ARG A 326 -3.77 -14.86 11.87
C ARG A 326 -4.70 -14.34 12.96
N ASN A 327 -5.53 -15.22 13.53
CA ASN A 327 -6.51 -14.84 14.55
C ASN A 327 -5.86 -14.55 15.93
N GLU A 328 -4.62 -14.97 16.13
CA GLU A 328 -3.83 -14.66 17.33
C GLU A 328 -3.09 -13.31 17.22
N VAL A 329 -2.95 -12.77 16.00
CA VAL A 329 -2.13 -11.57 15.71
C VAL A 329 -2.97 -10.29 15.84
N SER A 330 -2.64 -9.47 16.83
CA SER A 330 -3.20 -8.11 16.96
C SER A 330 -2.45 -7.07 16.11
N SER A 331 -1.19 -7.31 15.75
CA SER A 331 -0.41 -6.35 14.95
C SER A 331 0.64 -6.99 14.05
N PHE A 332 0.76 -6.49 12.82
CA PHE A 332 1.86 -6.82 11.91
C PHE A 332 2.80 -5.62 11.77
N PHE A 333 4.11 -5.84 11.87
CA PHE A 333 5.15 -4.86 11.61
C PHE A 333 5.89 -5.19 10.31
N ILE A 334 5.60 -4.46 9.24
CA ILE A 334 6.24 -4.68 7.94
C ILE A 334 7.51 -3.84 7.85
N LEU A 335 8.64 -4.48 7.60
CA LEU A 335 9.93 -3.81 7.50
C LEU A 335 10.29 -3.51 6.04
N GLY A 336 10.73 -2.27 5.81
CA GLY A 336 11.17 -1.81 4.49
C GLY A 336 10.04 -1.22 3.64
N GLY A 337 10.44 -0.50 2.59
CA GLY A 337 9.50 0.19 1.70
C GLY A 337 8.76 -0.75 0.74
N LEU A 338 7.92 -0.17 -0.13
CA LEU A 338 7.15 -0.92 -1.13
C LEU A 338 8.02 -1.67 -2.15
N ASN A 339 9.25 -1.21 -2.37
CA ASN A 339 10.21 -1.92 -3.22
C ASN A 339 10.77 -3.19 -2.56
N VAL A 340 10.63 -3.33 -1.23
CA VAL A 340 11.11 -4.48 -0.45
C VAL A 340 9.95 -5.47 -0.24
N ILE A 341 8.83 -4.98 0.30
CA ILE A 341 7.58 -5.73 0.44
C ILE A 341 6.49 -4.90 -0.25
N ASN A 342 6.12 -5.31 -1.46
CA ASN A 342 5.11 -4.62 -2.27
C ASN A 342 3.71 -4.80 -1.68
N TYR A 343 2.74 -4.04 -2.21
CA TYR A 343 1.37 -4.04 -1.72
C TYR A 343 0.68 -5.41 -1.88
N LYS A 344 1.08 -6.24 -2.87
CA LYS A 344 0.48 -7.55 -3.11
C LYS A 344 0.86 -8.53 -2.02
N VAL A 345 2.15 -8.57 -1.67
CA VAL A 345 2.68 -9.37 -0.57
C VAL A 345 2.12 -8.86 0.77
N GLU A 346 2.11 -7.54 1.00
CA GLU A 346 1.47 -6.94 2.17
C GLU A 346 -0.02 -7.33 2.27
N ASN A 347 -0.76 -7.32 1.15
CA ASN A 347 -2.16 -7.71 1.16
C ASN A 347 -2.34 -9.18 1.53
N ILE A 348 -1.51 -10.08 1.00
CA ILE A 348 -1.53 -11.50 1.40
C ILE A 348 -1.20 -11.66 2.89
N VAL A 349 -0.18 -10.93 3.37
CA VAL A 349 0.16 -10.90 4.80
C VAL A 349 -1.01 -10.42 5.64
N ARG A 350 -1.80 -9.45 5.17
CA ARG A 350 -2.97 -8.88 5.86
C ARG A 350 -4.19 -9.78 5.86
N THR A 351 -4.55 -10.33 4.70
CA THR A 351 -5.86 -10.98 4.49
C THR A 351 -5.77 -12.49 4.39
N GLY A 352 -4.55 -13.02 4.21
CA GLY A 352 -4.32 -14.43 3.90
C GLY A 352 -4.65 -14.83 2.47
N LYS A 353 -5.11 -13.88 1.65
CA LYS A 353 -5.56 -14.09 0.28
C LYS A 353 -4.96 -13.05 -0.65
N PHE A 354 -4.69 -13.47 -1.88
CA PHE A 354 -4.43 -12.51 -2.94
C PHE A 354 -5.74 -12.15 -3.63
N HIS A 355 -6.17 -10.91 -3.46
CA HIS A 355 -7.25 -10.32 -4.25
C HIS A 355 -6.60 -9.58 -5.42
N ASN A 356 -6.77 -10.09 -6.64
CA ASN A 356 -6.29 -9.39 -7.83
C ASN A 356 -7.20 -8.18 -8.08
N ARG A 357 -6.85 -7.04 -7.50
CA ARG A 357 -7.62 -5.80 -7.65
C ARG A 357 -7.27 -5.12 -8.97
N ILE A 358 -8.27 -4.49 -9.58
CA ILE A 358 -8.10 -3.67 -10.78
C ILE A 358 -8.13 -2.19 -10.38
N SER A 359 -7.03 -1.50 -10.63
CA SER A 359 -6.95 -0.04 -10.53
C SER A 359 -7.22 0.57 -11.90
N LEU A 360 -8.41 1.16 -12.04
CA LEU A 360 -8.80 2.02 -13.16
C LEU A 360 -8.54 3.47 -12.77
N GLN A 361 -7.71 4.18 -13.54
CA GLN A 361 -7.49 5.61 -13.36
C GLN A 361 -8.02 6.39 -14.56
N TYR A 362 -8.86 7.38 -14.27
CA TYR A 362 -9.30 8.36 -15.26
C TYR A 362 -8.14 9.29 -15.61
N TRP A 363 -7.80 9.37 -16.89
CA TRP A 363 -6.66 10.13 -17.39
C TRP A 363 -7.17 11.41 -18.06
N ALA A 364 -7.32 12.45 -17.25
CA ALA A 364 -8.11 13.64 -17.59
C ALA A 364 -7.26 14.76 -18.20
N GLY A 365 -6.83 14.59 -19.46
CA GLY A 365 -6.09 15.61 -20.20
C GLY A 365 -6.92 16.43 -21.19
N TYR A 366 -8.15 16.02 -21.48
CA TYR A 366 -9.08 16.68 -22.41
C TYR A 366 -8.43 16.92 -23.78
N ALA A 367 -8.47 18.16 -24.28
CA ALA A 367 -7.88 18.57 -25.56
C ALA A 367 -6.41 19.03 -25.44
N ASN A 368 -5.74 18.79 -24.30
CA ASN A 368 -4.35 19.18 -24.09
C ASN A 368 -3.47 17.95 -23.86
N LYS A 369 -2.58 17.67 -24.82
CA LYS A 369 -1.63 16.55 -24.77
C LYS A 369 -0.72 16.61 -23.53
N ALA A 370 -0.21 17.79 -23.18
CA ALA A 370 0.76 17.96 -22.09
C ALA A 370 0.18 17.52 -20.74
N ASN A 371 -1.11 17.78 -20.49
CA ASN A 371 -1.79 17.37 -19.26
C ASN A 371 -1.74 15.84 -19.07
N TYR A 372 -1.85 15.06 -20.15
CA TYR A 372 -1.75 13.60 -20.07
C TYR A 372 -0.34 13.16 -19.68
N GLU A 373 0.69 13.73 -20.33
CA GLU A 373 2.10 13.41 -20.08
C GLU A 373 2.52 13.78 -18.65
N GLU A 374 2.12 14.96 -18.18
CA GLU A 374 2.39 15.43 -16.82
C GLU A 374 1.78 14.50 -15.76
N GLN A 375 0.51 14.10 -15.93
CA GLN A 375 -0.16 13.19 -14.99
C GLN A 375 0.53 11.82 -14.93
N LEU A 376 0.97 11.29 -16.08
CA LEU A 376 1.62 9.99 -16.13
C LEU A 376 3.02 10.00 -15.48
N ASN A 377 3.73 11.12 -15.55
CA ASN A 377 5.05 11.29 -14.91
C ASN A 377 5.00 11.33 -13.38
N LEU A 378 3.82 11.53 -12.79
CA LEU A 378 3.63 11.50 -11.33
C LEU A 378 3.48 10.09 -10.78
N VAL A 379 3.29 9.08 -11.63
CA VAL A 379 3.08 7.69 -11.20
C VAL A 379 4.43 7.02 -10.93
N PRO A 380 4.67 6.47 -9.73
CA PRO A 380 5.92 5.78 -9.43
C PRO A 380 6.11 4.51 -10.26
N SER A 381 7.35 4.05 -10.36
CA SER A 381 7.68 2.76 -10.97
C SER A 381 7.77 1.64 -9.91
N PRO A 382 7.43 0.38 -10.28
CA PRO A 382 6.88 -0.02 -11.58
C PRO A 382 5.40 0.41 -11.70
N PHE A 383 5.04 0.91 -12.88
CA PHE A 383 3.72 1.54 -13.12
C PHE A 383 2.54 0.61 -12.80
N THR A 384 2.69 -0.67 -13.15
CA THR A 384 1.68 -1.72 -12.98
C THR A 384 1.42 -2.10 -11.53
N ASP A 385 2.21 -1.60 -10.57
CA ASP A 385 1.87 -1.72 -9.15
C ASP A 385 0.72 -0.80 -8.75
N TYR A 386 0.48 0.28 -9.51
CA TYR A 386 -0.48 1.32 -9.14
C TYR A 386 -1.70 1.36 -10.07
N ILE A 387 -1.51 1.04 -11.35
CA ILE A 387 -2.53 1.24 -12.40
C ILE A 387 -2.53 0.06 -13.37
N GLN A 388 -3.69 -0.57 -13.55
CA GLN A 388 -3.89 -1.63 -14.54
C GLN A 388 -4.65 -1.12 -15.77
N ILE A 389 -5.57 -0.17 -15.60
CA ILE A 389 -6.36 0.41 -16.69
C ILE A 389 -6.25 1.94 -16.64
N LEU A 390 -5.89 2.56 -17.77
CA LEU A 390 -5.94 4.00 -17.99
C LEU A 390 -7.12 4.34 -18.90
N SER A 391 -7.93 5.32 -18.50
CA SER A 391 -9.06 5.77 -19.31
C SER A 391 -8.92 7.23 -19.72
N PRO A 392 -8.34 7.53 -20.90
CA PRO A 392 -8.18 8.90 -21.36
C PRO A 392 -9.51 9.48 -21.87
N ASN A 393 -9.82 10.72 -21.47
CA ASN A 393 -10.97 11.48 -21.95
C ASN A 393 -10.68 12.25 -23.25
N CYS A 394 -9.98 11.59 -24.19
CA CYS A 394 -9.54 12.17 -25.46
C CYS A 394 -10.62 12.14 -26.56
N LEU A 395 -11.75 11.49 -26.31
CA LEU A 395 -12.92 11.48 -27.20
C LEU A 395 -13.77 12.74 -26.99
N GLY A 396 -14.27 13.28 -28.10
CA GLY A 396 -15.11 14.46 -28.16
C GLY A 396 -16.57 14.16 -27.82
N GLU A 397 -17.43 15.13 -28.07
CA GLU A 397 -18.86 15.04 -27.76
C GLU A 397 -19.60 14.08 -28.69
N LEU A 398 -20.58 13.38 -28.12
CA LEU A 398 -21.53 12.56 -28.86
C LEU A 398 -22.45 13.45 -29.73
N GLN A 399 -22.47 13.17 -31.02
CA GLN A 399 -23.27 13.88 -32.00
C GLN A 399 -24.71 13.33 -32.05
N PRO A 400 -25.71 14.13 -32.49
CA PRO A 400 -27.11 13.71 -32.54
C PRO A 400 -27.43 12.49 -33.43
N ASP A 401 -26.54 12.14 -34.35
CA ASP A 401 -26.64 10.97 -35.23
C ASP A 401 -26.01 9.69 -34.63
N GLY A 402 -25.43 9.80 -33.43
CA GLY A 402 -24.72 8.73 -32.73
C GLY A 402 -23.22 8.69 -33.00
N SER A 403 -22.68 9.51 -33.91
CA SER A 403 -21.25 9.54 -34.17
C SER A 403 -20.48 10.30 -33.07
N PHE A 404 -19.21 9.97 -32.91
CA PHE A 404 -18.28 10.78 -32.11
C PHE A 404 -16.88 10.79 -32.74
N ALA A 405 -16.11 11.82 -32.41
CA ALA A 405 -14.76 12.03 -32.90
C ALA A 405 -13.79 12.25 -31.73
N TYR A 406 -12.57 12.68 -32.00
CA TYR A 406 -11.58 13.03 -31.00
C TYR A 406 -11.74 14.50 -30.57
N ARG A 407 -11.22 14.84 -29.38
CA ARG A 407 -11.01 16.25 -28.97
C ARG A 407 -9.87 16.92 -29.73
N PHE A 408 -9.15 16.15 -30.55
CA PHE A 408 -8.03 16.57 -31.37
C PHE A 408 -8.42 16.55 -32.85
N SER A 409 -7.66 17.27 -33.68
CA SER A 409 -7.90 17.36 -35.12
C SER A 409 -7.76 16.02 -35.86
N SER A 410 -7.04 15.05 -35.29
CA SER A 410 -6.81 13.73 -35.87
C SER A 410 -6.63 12.66 -34.78
N ALA A 411 -6.51 11.40 -35.21
CA ALA A 411 -6.23 10.26 -34.34
C ALA A 411 -4.77 10.20 -33.85
N GLU A 412 -3.87 11.07 -34.31
CA GLU A 412 -2.43 11.00 -34.00
C GLU A 412 -2.17 11.10 -32.49
N ILE A 413 -2.78 12.08 -31.82
CA ILE A 413 -2.62 12.26 -30.36
C ILE A 413 -3.29 11.10 -29.59
N PRO A 414 -4.56 10.74 -29.83
CA PRO A 414 -5.16 9.55 -29.22
C PRO A 414 -4.33 8.27 -29.38
N LYS A 415 -3.81 8.00 -30.59
CA LYS A 415 -2.93 6.84 -30.86
C LYS A 415 -1.62 6.90 -30.08
N TYR A 416 -1.02 8.09 -29.97
CA TYR A 416 0.15 8.32 -29.13
C TYR A 416 -0.16 8.01 -27.66
N LEU A 417 -1.28 8.51 -27.13
CA LEU A 417 -1.66 8.30 -25.72
C LEU A 417 -1.92 6.81 -25.41
N VAL A 418 -2.58 6.09 -26.32
CA VAL A 418 -2.75 4.63 -26.21
C VAL A 418 -1.40 3.92 -26.15
N SER A 419 -0.51 4.21 -27.11
CA SER A 419 0.84 3.63 -27.13
C SER A 419 1.64 3.96 -25.87
N LEU A 420 1.51 5.19 -25.35
CA LEU A 420 2.20 5.65 -24.15
C LEU A 420 1.74 4.86 -22.91
N GLY A 421 0.43 4.70 -22.70
CA GLY A 421 -0.09 3.92 -21.58
C GLY A 421 0.27 2.43 -21.69
N GLN A 422 0.15 1.85 -22.89
CA GLN A 422 0.53 0.45 -23.15
C GLN A 422 2.02 0.20 -22.90
N SER A 423 2.90 1.16 -23.24
CA SER A 423 4.35 1.06 -22.97
C SER A 423 4.70 0.99 -21.47
N LYS A 424 3.77 1.40 -20.59
CA LYS A 424 3.89 1.28 -19.14
C LYS A 424 3.28 -0.01 -18.59
N GLY A 425 2.75 -0.88 -19.45
CA GLY A 425 2.08 -2.13 -19.07
C GLY A 425 0.60 -2.00 -18.74
N ALA A 426 0.00 -0.81 -18.91
CA ALA A 426 -1.43 -0.59 -18.66
C ALA A 426 -2.28 -0.93 -19.89
N ARG A 427 -3.52 -1.37 -19.67
CA ARG A 427 -4.54 -1.36 -20.72
C ARG A 427 -5.09 0.05 -20.87
N VAL A 428 -5.25 0.53 -22.09
CA VAL A 428 -5.78 1.87 -22.36
C VAL A 428 -7.17 1.78 -22.99
N VAL A 429 -8.16 2.33 -22.27
CA VAL A 429 -9.60 2.20 -22.55
C VAL A 429 -10.20 3.60 -22.63
N PRO A 430 -10.18 4.28 -23.81
CA PRO A 430 -10.70 5.64 -23.95
C PRO A 430 -12.15 5.80 -23.53
N LEU A 431 -12.44 6.93 -22.87
CA LEU A 431 -13.75 7.27 -22.33
C LEU A 431 -14.58 8.09 -23.32
N ILE A 432 -15.83 7.68 -23.54
CA ILE A 432 -16.84 8.46 -24.26
C ILE A 432 -18.02 8.78 -23.32
N MET A 433 -18.41 10.05 -23.29
CA MET A 433 -19.59 10.51 -22.55
C MET A 433 -20.85 10.36 -23.41
N VAL A 434 -21.87 9.71 -22.86
CA VAL A 434 -23.20 9.54 -23.44
C VAL A 434 -24.19 10.24 -22.52
N THR A 435 -24.38 11.54 -22.71
CA THR A 435 -25.10 12.36 -21.72
C THR A 435 -26.20 13.24 -22.29
N GLY A 436 -27.15 13.60 -21.42
CA GLY A 436 -28.19 14.58 -21.71
C GLY A 436 -29.11 14.19 -22.87
N LYS A 437 -29.60 15.20 -23.60
CA LYS A 437 -30.57 15.02 -24.68
C LYS A 437 -30.00 14.20 -25.84
N ASN A 438 -28.76 14.47 -26.26
CA ASN A 438 -28.14 13.75 -27.36
C ASN A 438 -27.95 12.27 -27.01
N GLY A 439 -27.44 11.97 -25.81
CA GLY A 439 -27.33 10.59 -25.32
C GLY A 439 -28.69 9.88 -25.33
N SER A 440 -29.71 10.55 -24.80
CA SER A 440 -31.08 10.00 -24.74
C SER A 440 -31.67 9.72 -26.14
N ASP A 441 -31.49 10.64 -27.10
CA ASP A 441 -32.00 10.47 -28.46
C ASP A 441 -31.25 9.38 -29.25
N VAL A 442 -29.94 9.24 -29.02
CA VAL A 442 -29.14 8.17 -29.61
C VAL A 442 -29.56 6.81 -29.06
N LEU A 443 -29.81 6.72 -27.75
CA LEU A 443 -30.22 5.47 -27.12
C LEU A 443 -31.56 4.95 -27.64
N ARG A 444 -32.54 5.83 -27.91
CA ARG A 444 -33.87 5.40 -28.41
C ARG A 444 -33.86 4.83 -29.83
N ASP A 445 -32.88 5.23 -30.66
CA ASP A 445 -32.85 4.89 -32.08
C ASP A 445 -31.76 3.83 -32.39
N SER A 446 -32.18 2.66 -32.85
CA SER A 446 -31.25 1.56 -33.17
C SER A 446 -30.23 1.90 -34.24
N SER A 447 -30.58 2.75 -35.20
CA SER A 447 -29.66 3.16 -36.27
C SER A 447 -28.57 4.07 -35.71
N LYS A 448 -28.93 4.97 -34.77
CA LYS A 448 -27.95 5.84 -34.09
C LYS A 448 -27.06 5.05 -33.14
N ARG A 449 -27.60 4.05 -32.42
CA ARG A 449 -26.77 3.11 -31.66
C ARG A 449 -25.76 2.37 -32.55
N ALA A 450 -26.16 1.96 -33.75
CA ALA A 450 -25.23 1.36 -34.71
C ALA A 450 -24.13 2.34 -35.16
N THR A 451 -24.46 3.61 -35.40
CA THR A 451 -23.47 4.68 -35.69
C THR A 451 -22.48 4.88 -34.55
N PHE A 452 -22.95 4.83 -33.30
CA PHE A 452 -22.09 4.88 -32.12
C PHE A 452 -21.08 3.72 -32.10
N ILE A 453 -21.56 2.48 -32.32
CA ILE A 453 -20.72 1.28 -32.35
C ILE A 453 -19.68 1.37 -33.48
N ASN A 454 -20.07 1.87 -34.66
CA ASN A 454 -19.14 2.10 -35.77
C ASN A 454 -18.05 3.13 -35.42
N SER A 455 -18.39 4.17 -34.64
CA SER A 455 -17.44 5.17 -34.16
C SER A 455 -16.46 4.57 -33.13
N ALA A 456 -16.94 3.71 -32.23
CA ALA A 456 -16.11 2.98 -31.28
C ALA A 456 -15.13 2.04 -31.97
N GLU A 457 -15.60 1.28 -32.96
CA GLU A 457 -14.76 0.37 -33.75
C GLU A 457 -13.72 1.12 -34.59
N ARG A 458 -14.09 2.27 -35.18
CA ARG A 458 -13.13 3.17 -35.84
C ARG A 458 -12.05 3.63 -34.88
N MET A 459 -12.43 4.10 -33.69
CA MET A 459 -11.49 4.57 -32.68
C MET A 459 -10.49 3.48 -32.28
N ILE A 460 -10.98 2.27 -32.01
CA ILE A 460 -10.13 1.14 -31.63
C ILE A 460 -9.15 0.78 -32.75
N ARG A 461 -9.61 0.75 -34.01
CA ARG A 461 -8.77 0.45 -35.17
C ARG A 461 -7.69 1.51 -35.41
N GLU A 462 -8.03 2.78 -35.27
CA GLU A 462 -7.09 3.90 -35.53
C GLU A 462 -6.04 4.04 -34.43
N THR A 463 -6.41 3.78 -33.17
CA THR A 463 -5.55 4.01 -32.01
C THR A 463 -4.89 2.76 -31.46
N ASN A 464 -5.39 1.57 -31.80
CA ASN A 464 -5.07 0.29 -31.17
C ASN A 464 -5.43 0.23 -29.67
N ALA A 465 -6.46 0.96 -29.24
CA ALA A 465 -6.94 0.92 -27.86
C ALA A 465 -7.33 -0.50 -27.41
N ASP A 466 -7.20 -0.78 -26.12
CA ASP A 466 -7.54 -2.06 -25.51
C ASP A 466 -9.04 -2.22 -25.26
N GLY A 467 -9.82 -1.15 -25.42
CA GLY A 467 -11.26 -1.17 -25.21
C GLY A 467 -11.92 0.20 -25.30
N ILE A 468 -13.13 0.29 -24.75
CA ILE A 468 -13.90 1.53 -24.60
C ILE A 468 -14.59 1.58 -23.23
N LEU A 469 -14.64 2.77 -22.62
CA LEU A 469 -15.42 3.04 -21.41
C LEU A 469 -16.58 3.96 -21.78
N VAL A 470 -17.80 3.47 -21.62
CA VAL A 470 -19.03 4.25 -21.85
C VAL A 470 -19.46 4.89 -20.54
N ASP A 471 -19.42 6.21 -20.51
CA ASP A 471 -19.82 7.00 -19.35
C ASP A 471 -21.19 7.63 -19.63
N ALA A 472 -22.25 6.97 -19.16
CA ALA A 472 -23.62 7.34 -19.46
C ALA A 472 -24.25 8.07 -18.27
N GLU A 473 -24.48 9.37 -18.40
CA GLU A 473 -24.97 10.22 -17.31
C GLU A 473 -26.12 11.14 -17.73
N ALA A 474 -26.95 11.54 -16.76
CA ALA A 474 -28.02 12.52 -16.95
C ALA A 474 -28.96 12.20 -18.13
N LEU A 475 -29.32 10.92 -18.26
CA LEU A 475 -30.21 10.40 -19.29
C LEU A 475 -31.68 10.62 -18.93
N ASP A 476 -32.60 10.41 -19.88
CA ASP A 476 -34.04 10.32 -19.60
C ASP A 476 -34.38 8.98 -18.88
N ASP A 477 -35.46 8.93 -18.12
CA ASP A 477 -35.79 7.83 -17.19
C ASP A 477 -36.45 6.59 -17.85
N ASP A 478 -36.74 6.65 -19.15
CA ASP A 478 -37.36 5.58 -19.96
C ASP A 478 -36.33 4.72 -20.72
N LEU A 479 -35.04 4.83 -20.40
CA LEU A 479 -33.95 4.35 -21.26
C LEU A 479 -33.29 3.04 -20.83
N ALA A 480 -33.77 2.35 -19.80
CA ALA A 480 -33.16 1.12 -19.29
C ALA A 480 -32.92 0.08 -20.39
N ASP A 481 -33.97 -0.34 -21.12
CA ASP A 481 -33.87 -1.33 -22.20
C ASP A 481 -32.97 -0.84 -23.36
N SER A 482 -33.02 0.46 -23.66
CA SER A 482 -32.25 1.08 -24.73
C SER A 482 -30.76 1.12 -24.42
N LEU A 483 -30.41 1.37 -23.16
CA LEU A 483 -29.04 1.36 -22.65
C LEU A 483 -28.47 -0.07 -22.64
N ILE A 484 -29.27 -1.04 -22.19
CA ILE A 484 -28.92 -2.47 -22.29
C ILE A 484 -28.69 -2.87 -23.76
N CYS A 485 -29.55 -2.44 -24.68
CA CYS A 485 -29.35 -2.71 -26.11
C CYS A 485 -28.04 -2.13 -26.64
N LEU A 486 -27.70 -0.88 -26.29
CA LEU A 486 -26.42 -0.29 -26.69
C LEU A 486 -25.24 -1.13 -26.18
N MET A 487 -25.22 -1.45 -24.88
CA MET A 487 -24.12 -2.17 -24.26
C MET A 487 -24.00 -3.61 -24.79
N ARG A 488 -25.12 -4.31 -24.97
CA ARG A 488 -25.14 -5.65 -25.60
C ARG A 488 -24.54 -5.63 -26.99
N ASP A 489 -24.99 -4.71 -27.84
CA ASP A 489 -24.56 -4.66 -29.23
C ASP A 489 -23.08 -4.24 -29.34
N LEU A 490 -22.63 -3.34 -28.46
CA LEU A 490 -21.23 -2.95 -28.32
C LEU A 490 -20.35 -4.11 -27.83
N TYR A 491 -20.77 -4.81 -26.77
CA TYR A 491 -20.07 -5.96 -26.21
C TYR A 491 -19.90 -7.08 -27.23
N ASN A 492 -21.00 -7.47 -27.89
CA ASN A 492 -20.96 -8.49 -28.94
C ASN A 492 -20.04 -8.12 -30.10
N ARG A 493 -19.92 -6.82 -30.43
CA ARG A 493 -19.02 -6.35 -31.48
C ARG A 493 -17.55 -6.40 -31.07
N LEU A 494 -17.23 -5.99 -29.84
CA LEU A 494 -15.84 -5.72 -29.43
C LEU A 494 -15.22 -6.85 -28.61
N HIS A 495 -15.97 -7.53 -27.75
CA HIS A 495 -15.43 -8.52 -26.83
C HIS A 495 -14.80 -9.72 -27.56
N GLY A 496 -15.43 -10.20 -28.64
CA GLY A 496 -14.87 -11.27 -29.49
C GLY A 496 -13.55 -10.90 -30.20
N GLN A 497 -13.20 -9.62 -30.24
CA GLN A 497 -11.92 -9.11 -30.76
C GLN A 497 -10.85 -8.96 -29.67
N GLY A 498 -11.12 -9.43 -28.44
CA GLY A 498 -10.24 -9.26 -27.28
C GLY A 498 -10.22 -7.83 -26.73
N LYS A 499 -11.23 -7.01 -27.05
CA LYS A 499 -11.33 -5.61 -26.60
C LYS A 499 -12.25 -5.51 -25.39
N LEU A 500 -11.83 -4.72 -24.41
CA LEU A 500 -12.60 -4.46 -23.20
C LEU A 500 -13.79 -3.53 -23.48
N VAL A 501 -14.90 -3.79 -22.80
CA VAL A 501 -16.07 -2.92 -22.76
C VAL A 501 -16.40 -2.63 -21.31
N LEU A 502 -16.19 -1.39 -20.90
CA LEU A 502 -16.44 -0.89 -19.56
C LEU A 502 -17.61 0.09 -19.58
N MET A 503 -18.29 0.22 -18.45
CA MET A 503 -19.33 1.22 -18.26
C MET A 503 -19.22 1.89 -16.90
N ALA A 504 -19.30 3.21 -16.87
CA ALA A 504 -19.49 3.96 -15.63
C ALA A 504 -20.99 4.16 -15.40
N VAL A 505 -21.45 3.92 -14.16
CA VAL A 505 -22.86 4.09 -13.77
C VAL A 505 -22.98 4.89 -12.47
N PRO A 506 -24.05 5.70 -12.31
CA PRO A 506 -24.31 6.41 -11.06
C PRO A 506 -24.54 5.43 -9.89
N ALA A 507 -24.16 5.86 -8.69
CA ALA A 507 -24.36 5.08 -7.47
C ALA A 507 -25.85 4.90 -7.10
N LYS A 508 -26.21 3.68 -6.67
CA LYS A 508 -27.52 3.30 -6.13
C LYS A 508 -27.33 2.59 -4.79
N THR A 509 -28.19 2.87 -3.82
CA THR A 509 -28.25 2.14 -2.53
C THR A 509 -29.45 1.21 -2.41
N GLY A 510 -30.13 0.93 -3.52
CA GLY A 510 -31.30 0.05 -3.57
C GLY A 510 -32.08 0.15 -4.89
N PRO A 511 -33.12 -0.68 -5.07
CA PRO A 511 -33.91 -0.71 -6.30
C PRO A 511 -34.84 0.51 -6.47
N ASN A 512 -35.28 1.13 -5.36
CA ASN A 512 -36.29 2.19 -5.33
C ASN A 512 -35.71 3.59 -5.04
N GLN A 513 -34.59 3.93 -5.67
CA GLN A 513 -33.91 5.23 -5.54
C GLN A 513 -34.61 6.34 -6.38
N PRO A 514 -34.35 7.64 -6.14
CA PRO A 514 -35.05 8.75 -6.80
C PRO A 514 -35.03 8.63 -8.33
N SER A 515 -36.08 9.16 -8.98
CA SER A 515 -36.40 8.92 -10.41
C SER A 515 -35.33 9.27 -11.46
N TRP A 516 -34.18 9.80 -11.07
CA TRP A 516 -33.12 10.24 -11.97
C TRP A 516 -32.07 9.15 -12.29
N ASN A 517 -32.14 7.97 -11.68
CA ASN A 517 -31.23 6.85 -11.95
C ASN A 517 -31.96 5.52 -12.26
N LYS A 518 -33.22 5.60 -12.71
CA LYS A 518 -34.05 4.42 -13.02
C LYS A 518 -33.58 3.68 -14.27
N GLU A 519 -32.95 4.39 -15.18
CA GLU A 519 -32.41 3.90 -16.44
C GLU A 519 -31.18 2.98 -16.27
N TYR A 520 -30.60 2.90 -15.07
CA TYR A 520 -29.43 2.07 -14.76
C TYR A 520 -29.87 0.75 -14.09
N ASP A 521 -30.24 -0.22 -14.92
CA ASP A 521 -30.48 -1.61 -14.52
C ASP A 521 -29.13 -2.36 -14.43
N TYR A 522 -28.60 -2.44 -13.21
CA TYR A 522 -27.32 -3.09 -12.93
C TYR A 522 -27.32 -4.56 -13.39
N SER A 523 -28.38 -5.30 -13.08
CA SER A 523 -28.50 -6.72 -13.40
C SER A 523 -28.58 -6.96 -14.92
N GLY A 524 -29.30 -6.11 -15.65
CA GLY A 524 -29.41 -6.17 -17.11
C GLY A 524 -28.14 -5.73 -17.85
N LEU A 525 -27.33 -4.85 -17.25
CA LEU A 525 -26.07 -4.37 -17.84
C LEU A 525 -24.88 -5.31 -17.58
N ALA A 526 -24.83 -5.97 -16.42
CA ALA A 526 -23.71 -6.81 -15.98
C ALA A 526 -23.25 -7.91 -16.98
N PRO A 527 -24.13 -8.55 -17.78
CA PRO A 527 -23.70 -9.51 -18.80
C PRO A 527 -22.92 -8.89 -19.97
N TYR A 528 -23.07 -7.59 -20.22
CA TYR A 528 -22.60 -6.92 -21.45
C TYR A 528 -21.45 -5.95 -21.22
N VAL A 529 -20.64 -6.24 -20.22
CA VAL A 529 -19.46 -5.47 -19.81
C VAL A 529 -18.43 -6.41 -19.19
N ASP A 530 -17.17 -6.04 -19.32
CA ASP A 530 -16.08 -6.68 -18.57
C ASP A 530 -16.00 -6.11 -17.15
N TYR A 531 -16.17 -4.79 -17.00
CA TYR A 531 -16.31 -4.14 -15.70
C TYR A 531 -17.37 -3.04 -15.70
N ILE A 532 -18.06 -2.91 -14.57
CA ILE A 532 -18.91 -1.77 -14.24
C ILE A 532 -18.20 -0.92 -13.19
N GLN A 533 -17.87 0.31 -13.55
CA GLN A 533 -17.40 1.31 -12.60
C GLN A 533 -18.59 1.98 -11.93
N ILE A 534 -18.73 1.77 -10.63
CA ILE A 534 -19.76 2.43 -9.81
C ILE A 534 -19.20 3.76 -9.36
N MET A 535 -19.83 4.86 -9.78
CA MET A 535 -19.47 6.21 -9.34
C MET A 535 -19.95 6.48 -7.91
N SER A 536 -19.40 5.72 -6.94
CA SER A 536 -19.65 5.83 -5.50
C SER A 536 -19.00 7.07 -4.88
N TYR A 537 -19.21 8.23 -5.52
CA TYR A 537 -18.83 9.56 -5.10
C TYR A 537 -19.90 10.58 -5.50
N ASP A 538 -19.65 11.86 -5.23
CA ASP A 538 -20.59 12.97 -5.45
C ASP A 538 -21.95 12.80 -4.74
N LYS A 539 -21.94 12.15 -3.56
CA LYS A 539 -23.09 12.20 -2.63
C LYS A 539 -23.45 13.65 -2.30
N HIS A 540 -22.42 14.48 -2.13
CA HIS A 540 -22.50 15.93 -2.09
C HIS A 540 -21.74 16.49 -3.30
N TYR A 541 -22.44 17.24 -4.13
CA TYR A 541 -21.99 17.72 -5.44
C TYR A 541 -21.91 19.25 -5.47
N SER A 542 -21.61 19.83 -6.64
CA SER A 542 -21.18 21.23 -6.75
C SER A 542 -22.17 22.26 -6.20
N THR A 543 -23.47 21.97 -6.26
CA THR A 543 -24.58 22.86 -5.86
C THR A 543 -25.43 22.27 -4.72
N SER A 544 -25.02 21.14 -4.13
CA SER A 544 -25.66 20.61 -2.92
C SER A 544 -25.25 21.42 -1.68
N ALA A 545 -25.91 21.15 -0.55
CA ALA A 545 -25.36 21.54 0.74
C ALA A 545 -23.96 20.93 0.96
N PRO A 546 -23.10 21.55 1.80
CA PRO A 546 -21.78 21.00 2.11
C PRO A 546 -21.90 19.65 2.80
N GLY A 547 -21.03 18.71 2.45
CA GLY A 547 -20.92 17.42 3.12
C GLY A 547 -19.84 16.54 2.50
N PRO A 548 -19.58 15.36 3.06
CA PRO A 548 -18.61 14.41 2.52
C PRO A 548 -18.92 14.02 1.07
N ILE A 549 -17.90 14.00 0.21
CA ILE A 549 -18.06 13.63 -1.21
C ILE A 549 -18.51 12.17 -1.34
N ALA A 550 -17.94 11.28 -0.53
CA ALA A 550 -18.27 9.86 -0.48
C ALA A 550 -18.17 9.33 0.97
N PRO A 551 -19.16 9.57 1.86
CA PRO A 551 -19.07 9.10 3.24
C PRO A 551 -19.05 7.56 3.30
N LEU A 552 -18.25 6.97 4.20
CA LEU A 552 -17.98 5.53 4.21
C LEU A 552 -19.26 4.69 4.33
N ASP A 553 -20.18 5.09 5.22
CA ASP A 553 -21.45 4.39 5.42
C ASP A 553 -22.29 4.35 4.14
N TRP A 554 -22.34 5.46 3.39
CA TRP A 554 -23.06 5.51 2.13
C TRP A 554 -22.37 4.67 1.05
N VAL A 555 -21.03 4.69 0.97
CA VAL A 555 -20.28 3.83 0.05
C VAL A 555 -20.55 2.36 0.37
N ARG A 556 -20.63 1.99 1.65
CA ARG A 556 -20.99 0.62 2.09
C ARG A 556 -22.37 0.21 1.59
N GLU A 557 -23.37 1.08 1.69
CA GLU A 557 -24.72 0.83 1.15
C GLU A 557 -24.71 0.67 -0.38
N VAL A 558 -23.93 1.51 -1.08
CA VAL A 558 -23.81 1.45 -2.55
C VAL A 558 -23.21 0.11 -2.98
N MET A 559 -22.12 -0.30 -2.33
CA MET A 559 -21.43 -1.55 -2.64
C MET A 559 -22.26 -2.78 -2.26
N ALA A 560 -22.97 -2.73 -1.13
CA ALA A 560 -23.90 -3.80 -0.73
C ALA A 560 -24.97 -4.02 -1.81
N TYR A 561 -25.60 -2.96 -2.30
CA TYR A 561 -26.59 -3.08 -3.37
C TYR A 561 -25.95 -3.54 -4.69
N ALA A 562 -24.84 -2.94 -5.12
CA ALA A 562 -24.17 -3.32 -6.35
C ALA A 562 -23.77 -4.81 -6.36
N SER A 563 -23.27 -5.34 -5.24
CA SER A 563 -22.89 -6.75 -5.10
C SER A 563 -24.07 -7.73 -5.16
N CYS A 564 -25.31 -7.27 -4.90
CA CYS A 564 -26.50 -8.08 -5.08
C CYS A 564 -26.92 -8.21 -6.56
N GLU A 565 -26.54 -7.23 -7.38
CA GLU A 565 -27.02 -7.09 -8.77
C GLU A 565 -25.96 -7.42 -9.82
N ILE A 566 -24.68 -7.30 -9.47
CA ILE A 566 -23.52 -7.46 -10.36
C ILE A 566 -22.56 -8.48 -9.74
N PRO A 567 -22.03 -9.45 -10.52
CA PRO A 567 -20.94 -10.31 -10.05
C PRO A 567 -19.78 -9.45 -9.52
N THR A 568 -19.31 -9.72 -8.30
CA THR A 568 -18.41 -8.81 -7.57
C THR A 568 -17.09 -8.60 -8.30
N GLU A 569 -16.60 -9.61 -9.02
CA GLU A 569 -15.39 -9.55 -9.84
C GLU A 569 -15.46 -8.54 -11.00
N LYS A 570 -16.67 -8.09 -11.37
CA LYS A 570 -16.90 -7.07 -12.40
C LYS A 570 -17.07 -5.67 -11.84
N ILE A 571 -17.12 -5.48 -10.52
CA ILE A 571 -17.41 -4.18 -9.91
C ILE A 571 -16.10 -3.40 -9.68
N LEU A 572 -16.04 -2.16 -10.16
CA LEU A 572 -14.98 -1.19 -9.81
C LEU A 572 -15.60 -0.09 -8.94
N MET A 573 -15.24 -0.05 -7.66
CA MET A 573 -15.69 0.99 -6.73
C MET A 573 -15.02 2.33 -7.03
N GLY A 574 -15.82 3.39 -7.16
CA GLY A 574 -15.34 4.76 -7.31
C GLY A 574 -14.90 5.38 -5.97
N ILE A 575 -13.80 6.14 -6.01
CA ILE A 575 -13.30 6.89 -4.85
C ILE A 575 -12.89 8.31 -5.29
N PRO A 576 -13.27 9.37 -4.57
CA PRO A 576 -12.93 10.72 -4.97
C PRO A 576 -11.51 11.08 -4.53
N TYR A 577 -10.67 11.53 -5.47
CA TYR A 577 -9.38 12.17 -5.14
C TYR A 577 -9.50 13.66 -4.79
N TYR A 578 -10.68 14.24 -4.99
CA TYR A 578 -10.97 15.65 -4.73
C TYR A 578 -11.87 15.83 -3.51
N GLY A 579 -11.70 16.97 -2.85
CA GLY A 579 -12.68 17.57 -1.96
C GLY A 579 -13.34 18.78 -2.61
N ARG A 580 -14.25 19.42 -1.88
CA ARG A 580 -14.88 20.69 -2.26
C ARG A 580 -15.00 21.63 -1.07
N SER A 581 -14.97 22.93 -1.34
CA SER A 581 -15.39 23.99 -0.41
C SER A 581 -16.65 24.64 -0.93
N TRP A 582 -17.69 24.67 -0.12
CA TRP A 582 -18.98 25.28 -0.44
C TRP A 582 -19.16 26.60 0.27
N ARG A 583 -19.87 27.51 -0.39
CA ARG A 583 -20.47 28.70 0.21
C ARG A 583 -21.90 28.87 -0.28
N VAL A 584 -22.66 29.69 0.43
CA VAL A 584 -23.95 30.16 -0.08
C VAL A 584 -23.71 30.93 -1.38
N ASN A 585 -24.54 30.66 -2.40
CA ASN A 585 -24.46 31.34 -3.69
C ASN A 585 -24.80 32.83 -3.53
N ASP A 586 -24.45 33.64 -4.54
CA ASP A 586 -24.62 35.10 -4.46
C ASP A 586 -26.10 35.54 -4.37
N GLN A 587 -27.03 34.63 -4.69
CA GLN A 587 -28.48 34.85 -4.59
C GLN A 587 -29.04 34.53 -3.20
N GLY A 588 -28.28 33.89 -2.31
CA GLY A 588 -28.75 33.46 -0.99
C GLY A 588 -29.73 32.27 -1.01
N THR A 589 -29.96 31.65 -2.16
CA THR A 589 -31.01 30.63 -2.38
C THR A 589 -30.48 29.20 -2.53
N GLY A 590 -29.16 29.02 -2.53
CA GLY A 590 -28.53 27.73 -2.72
C GLY A 590 -27.03 27.76 -2.48
N TRP A 591 -26.33 26.76 -3.00
CA TRP A 591 -24.90 26.57 -2.76
C TRP A 591 -24.11 26.62 -4.07
N THR A 592 -22.85 27.02 -3.95
CA THR A 592 -21.83 26.88 -4.99
C THR A 592 -20.54 26.40 -4.34
N SER A 593 -19.66 25.74 -5.10
CA SER A 593 -18.43 25.20 -4.57
C SER A 593 -17.25 25.23 -5.53
N GLU A 594 -16.07 25.07 -4.95
CA GLU A 594 -14.80 24.90 -5.65
C GLU A 594 -14.20 23.55 -5.28
N ALA A 595 -13.67 22.82 -6.26
CA ALA A 595 -13.00 21.55 -6.02
C ALA A 595 -11.49 21.74 -5.81
N PHE A 596 -10.87 20.83 -5.06
CA PHE A 596 -9.41 20.79 -4.85
C PHE A 596 -8.95 19.37 -4.52
N GLY A 597 -7.69 19.04 -4.78
CA GLY A 597 -7.07 17.82 -4.26
C GLY A 597 -6.62 17.98 -2.80
N LEU A 598 -6.14 16.89 -2.17
CA LEU A 598 -5.65 16.88 -0.80
C LEU A 598 -4.65 18.02 -0.50
N ALA A 599 -3.63 18.21 -1.34
CA ALA A 599 -2.64 19.28 -1.14
C ALA A 599 -3.28 20.68 -1.17
N GLY A 600 -4.26 20.89 -2.05
CA GLY A 600 -5.02 22.13 -2.11
C GLY A 600 -5.88 22.36 -0.86
N ALA A 601 -6.46 21.28 -0.30
CA ALA A 601 -7.20 21.33 0.96
C ALA A 601 -6.30 21.81 2.11
N LEU A 602 -5.13 21.19 2.27
CA LEU A 602 -4.18 21.50 3.34
C LEU A 602 -3.66 22.93 3.22
N LYS A 603 -3.25 23.35 2.01
CA LYS A 603 -2.80 24.73 1.76
C LYS A 603 -3.91 25.74 2.05
N LYS A 604 -5.15 25.44 1.69
CA LYS A 604 -6.31 26.32 1.94
C LYS A 604 -6.59 26.41 3.44
N ALA A 605 -6.54 25.31 4.18
CA ALA A 605 -6.68 25.33 5.64
C ALA A 605 -5.59 26.17 6.31
N GLU A 606 -4.33 25.99 5.90
CA GLU A 606 -3.19 26.78 6.39
C GLU A 606 -3.34 28.28 6.08
N GLN A 607 -3.66 28.62 4.82
CA GLN A 607 -3.82 30.01 4.36
C GLN A 607 -4.81 30.79 5.24
N TYR A 608 -5.90 30.15 5.66
CA TYR A 608 -6.95 30.79 6.46
C TYR A 608 -6.84 30.49 7.96
N GLY A 609 -5.77 29.85 8.43
CA GLY A 609 -5.61 29.45 9.84
C GLY A 609 -6.72 28.53 10.35
N ALA A 610 -7.33 27.74 9.46
CA ALA A 610 -8.45 26.87 9.78
C ALA A 610 -7.98 25.55 10.39
N THR A 611 -8.59 25.15 11.51
CA THR A 611 -8.36 23.85 12.13
C THR A 611 -9.09 22.76 11.35
N ILE A 612 -8.35 21.74 10.91
CA ILE A 612 -8.93 20.54 10.29
C ILE A 612 -9.47 19.64 11.40
N THR A 613 -10.74 19.29 11.29
CA THR A 613 -11.45 18.35 12.17
C THR A 613 -11.96 17.16 11.34
N ARG A 614 -12.50 16.12 11.97
CA ARG A 614 -13.11 14.99 11.26
C ARG A 614 -14.55 14.80 11.70
N GLU A 615 -15.42 14.51 10.74
CA GLU A 615 -16.80 14.10 10.99
C GLU A 615 -16.85 12.57 11.03
N THR A 616 -17.17 11.99 12.18
CA THR A 616 -17.24 10.54 12.41
C THR A 616 -18.68 10.08 12.63
N THR A 617 -18.93 8.79 12.41
CA THR A 617 -20.16 8.10 12.79
C THR A 617 -19.81 6.86 13.63
N PRO A 618 -20.77 6.24 14.34
CA PRO A 618 -20.49 4.98 15.05
C PRO A 618 -19.94 3.86 14.16
N THR A 619 -20.26 3.90 12.86
CA THR A 619 -19.84 2.91 11.85
C THR A 619 -18.73 3.41 10.92
N ASP A 620 -18.27 4.65 11.11
CA ASP A 620 -17.10 5.29 10.49
C ASP A 620 -16.33 6.12 11.55
N PRO A 621 -15.58 5.45 12.44
CA PRO A 621 -14.80 6.11 13.49
C PRO A 621 -13.54 6.82 12.93
N VAL A 622 -13.10 6.48 11.71
CA VAL A 622 -12.03 7.19 11.02
C VAL A 622 -12.53 8.57 10.59
N GLY A 623 -13.73 8.63 10.00
CA GLY A 623 -14.40 9.85 9.61
C GLY A 623 -13.74 10.60 8.44
N ILE A 624 -14.40 11.67 8.02
CA ILE A 624 -14.02 12.47 6.85
C ILE A 624 -13.47 13.83 7.32
N PRO A 625 -12.30 14.27 6.82
CA PRO A 625 -11.75 15.55 7.23
C PRO A 625 -12.55 16.74 6.66
N THR A 626 -12.73 17.75 7.51
CA THR A 626 -13.48 18.97 7.21
C THR A 626 -12.88 20.19 7.92
N PHE A 627 -13.07 21.36 7.33
CA PHE A 627 -12.73 22.63 7.97
C PHE A 627 -13.65 23.75 7.48
N LYS A 628 -13.72 24.84 8.24
CA LYS A 628 -14.47 26.05 7.89
C LYS A 628 -13.52 27.24 7.87
N TYR A 629 -13.77 28.17 6.96
CA TYR A 629 -12.99 29.40 6.88
C TYR A 629 -13.85 30.57 6.37
N VAL A 630 -13.36 31.78 6.53
CA VAL A 630 -13.96 32.99 5.96
C VAL A 630 -12.96 33.57 4.98
N ASP A 631 -13.39 33.81 3.74
CA ASP A 631 -12.51 34.38 2.71
C ASP A 631 -12.30 35.89 2.91
N GLU A 632 -11.44 36.48 2.10
CA GLU A 632 -11.07 37.90 2.14
C GLU A 632 -12.27 38.83 1.87
N SER A 633 -13.35 38.30 1.29
CA SER A 633 -14.61 39.02 1.04
C SER A 633 -15.62 38.85 2.18
N GLY A 634 -15.25 38.20 3.29
CA GLY A 634 -16.12 37.97 4.44
C GLY A 634 -17.12 36.82 4.24
N ARG A 635 -16.97 35.99 3.20
CA ARG A 635 -17.90 34.88 2.91
C ARG A 635 -17.48 33.62 3.66
N SER A 636 -18.42 32.98 4.33
CA SER A 636 -18.18 31.72 5.02
C SER A 636 -18.15 30.54 4.05
N TRP A 637 -17.14 29.69 4.21
CA TRP A 637 -16.95 28.46 3.44
C TRP A 637 -16.88 27.25 4.36
N THR A 638 -17.39 26.12 3.90
CA THR A 638 -17.24 24.79 4.55
C THR A 638 -16.62 23.82 3.56
N ALA A 639 -15.54 23.18 3.95
CA ALA A 639 -14.76 22.27 3.13
C ALA A 639 -14.86 20.82 3.61
N TYR A 640 -14.99 19.88 2.67
CA TYR A 640 -14.87 18.45 2.92
C TYR A 640 -13.91 17.85 1.89
N PHE A 641 -13.06 16.92 2.31
CA PHE A 641 -12.10 16.25 1.44
C PHE A 641 -11.76 14.87 1.97
N ASP A 642 -10.92 14.14 1.23
CA ASP A 642 -10.38 12.86 1.65
C ASP A 642 -8.86 12.93 1.82
N ASP A 643 -8.36 12.09 2.72
CA ASP A 643 -6.97 11.91 3.05
C ASP A 643 -6.60 10.43 3.12
N ARG A 644 -5.34 10.13 3.46
CA ARG A 644 -4.84 8.75 3.50
C ARG A 644 -5.67 7.84 4.39
N LEU A 645 -6.18 8.35 5.53
CA LEU A 645 -6.94 7.56 6.48
C LEU A 645 -8.35 7.24 5.94
N SER A 646 -9.05 8.26 5.45
CA SER A 646 -10.39 8.09 4.89
C SER A 646 -10.40 7.32 3.58
N TRP A 647 -9.38 7.45 2.73
CA TRP A 647 -9.20 6.60 1.56
C TRP A 647 -8.92 5.14 1.92
N ALA A 648 -8.05 4.88 2.89
CA ALA A 648 -7.76 3.52 3.35
C ALA A 648 -9.04 2.83 3.85
N ALA A 649 -9.80 3.49 4.74
CA ALA A 649 -11.05 2.94 5.27
C ALA A 649 -12.06 2.59 4.18
N LYS A 650 -12.14 3.40 3.10
CA LYS A 650 -13.00 3.10 1.95
C LYS A 650 -12.46 1.93 1.13
N LEU A 651 -11.17 1.91 0.83
CA LEU A 651 -10.53 0.84 0.04
C LEU A 651 -10.53 -0.51 0.76
N ASP A 652 -10.60 -0.52 2.09
CA ASP A 652 -10.74 -1.74 2.89
C ASP A 652 -12.14 -2.37 2.75
N LEU A 653 -13.16 -1.61 2.30
CA LEU A 653 -14.45 -2.21 1.93
C LEU A 653 -14.32 -3.26 0.84
N LEU A 654 -13.33 -3.13 -0.06
CA LEU A 654 -13.12 -4.11 -1.13
C LEU A 654 -12.83 -5.51 -0.55
N ASP A 655 -12.15 -5.62 0.59
CA ASP A 655 -11.89 -6.92 1.25
C ASP A 655 -13.17 -7.59 1.77
N SER A 656 -14.25 -6.81 1.94
CA SER A 656 -15.55 -7.33 2.41
C SER A 656 -16.41 -7.92 1.29
N TYR A 657 -16.09 -7.64 0.00
CA TYR A 657 -16.92 -8.01 -1.14
C TYR A 657 -16.21 -8.92 -2.17
N ASN A 658 -15.09 -9.56 -1.77
CA ASN A 658 -14.17 -10.39 -2.58
C ASN A 658 -13.44 -9.64 -3.70
#